data_AF-A0A9E6JY95-F1
#
_entry.id   AF-A0A9E6JY95-F1
#
_cell.length_a   1.000
_cell.length_b   1.000
_cell.length_c   1.000
_cell.angle_alpha   90.00
_cell.angle_beta   90.00
_cell.angle_gamma   90.00
#
_symmetry.space_group_name_H-M   'P 1'
#
loop_
_entity.id
_entity.type
_entity.pdbx_description
1 polymer ?
#
loop_
_entity_poly.entity_id
_entity_poly.type
_entity_poly.pdbx_seq_one_letter_code
_entity_poly.pdbx_strand_id
1 'polypeptide(L)'
;MKTWIKKNGILTLLMIALIASSFYSYTTYKPLPESIYDEVTLQVDPDYQIKTTKASILWPENTILDQGNKAYFYAVEPMVHYTPSLTLIGANSAGLNGTAQITLTIQAVNDKQEVYWTTVYLQNPSENFQITAGNQSIDLGSVDIKISEITAIIDSISSELNFTNAIFQLIVNVQVQYTGKVNNVSLNNTLNSPLVLSFDGVGFNVPKTSDSITKISLSVNPVGTSYNLVQEIQTTPLPFGLVSLSVLSLLIIVYLRNRSVSENKRQHRKYKEWITDGSVSTKDHININVNTLEGLVDLAIDLDKRVIYDADKEKYHVLEETLIYTFDPQRKKNRSKGEKKLLGKILLESNAILPEQLEVGLLYQQKFDRQLGISLMELGFIDETTLYSTLAAQANIRFLHLDSSSLMIDEELLKKFTLNRARALEALPLGLKKDGKLVVVCANPSRKGIAEACAEVYKVEVELVVTLPSTIYQTIEHLSKVEKERLNPQKEASLSQQNLNKDEQDAFLKNYVLGNIDLELLLKGCGLVGDQILDNVPDKDLLMQSLVNNHFISSQTAHILNGIKAAVLKMNRSDLEMLDCPKLEDVLIKSNYLTQKDFDWARRESIREGVGIEKILLSNYLVSQDSLNDVKSLLDKLSLLLKSE
;
A
#
# COMPACT_ATOMS: atom_id res chain seq x y z
N MET A 1 48.98 -16.41 40.38
CA MET A 1 47.65 -17.07 40.51
C MET A 1 46.64 -16.25 41.35
N LYS A 2 47.00 -15.79 42.57
CA LYS A 2 46.13 -14.94 43.42
C LYS A 2 45.67 -13.60 42.79
N THR A 3 46.44 -13.03 41.85
CA THR A 3 46.10 -11.79 41.14
C THR A 3 45.22 -12.01 39.89
N TRP A 4 45.21 -13.21 39.32
CA TRP A 4 44.35 -13.56 38.17
C TRP A 4 42.92 -13.88 38.62
N ILE A 5 42.79 -14.59 39.75
CA ILE A 5 41.49 -14.89 40.39
C ILE A 5 40.81 -13.60 40.87
N LYS A 6 41.57 -12.58 41.32
CA LYS A 6 41.00 -11.28 41.69
C LYS A 6 40.46 -10.45 40.52
N LYS A 7 40.93 -10.68 39.28
CA LYS A 7 40.56 -9.86 38.09
C LYS A 7 39.37 -10.42 37.31
N ASN A 8 39.19 -11.75 37.31
CA ASN A 8 38.08 -12.42 36.61
C ASN A 8 37.01 -13.00 37.54
N GLY A 9 37.28 -13.09 38.85
CA GLY A 9 36.35 -13.68 39.84
C GLY A 9 35.01 -12.94 39.95
N ILE A 10 35.00 -11.63 39.69
CA ILE A 10 33.77 -10.81 39.71
C ILE A 10 32.87 -11.15 38.52
N LEU A 11 33.46 -11.35 37.33
CA LEU A 11 32.70 -11.70 36.12
C LEU A 11 32.08 -13.09 36.25
N THR A 12 32.82 -14.06 36.81
CA THR A 12 32.30 -15.40 37.03
C THR A 12 31.17 -15.43 38.06
N LEU A 13 31.28 -14.65 39.14
CA LEU A 13 30.22 -14.55 40.15
C LEU A 13 28.93 -13.93 39.59
N LEU A 14 29.04 -12.90 38.75
CA LEU A 14 27.89 -12.27 38.10
C LEU A 14 27.23 -13.19 37.07
N MET A 15 28.01 -14.00 36.34
CA MET A 15 27.46 -14.98 35.38
C MET A 15 26.70 -16.09 36.10
N ILE A 16 27.21 -16.56 37.24
CA ILE A 16 26.52 -17.56 38.08
C ILE A 16 25.21 -16.96 38.65
N ALA A 17 25.24 -15.71 39.11
CA ALA A 17 24.05 -15.03 39.61
C ALA A 17 22.98 -14.83 38.51
N LEU A 18 23.40 -14.49 37.29
CA LEU A 18 22.51 -14.37 36.13
C LEU A 18 21.87 -15.72 35.80
N ILE A 19 22.66 -16.80 35.70
CA ILE A 19 22.14 -18.15 35.39
C ILE A 19 21.16 -18.60 36.47
N ALA A 20 21.48 -18.40 37.75
CA ALA A 20 20.61 -18.78 38.85
C ALA A 20 19.28 -17.97 38.82
N SER A 21 19.35 -16.67 38.54
CA SER A 21 18.17 -15.80 38.45
C SER A 21 17.30 -16.14 37.23
N SER A 22 17.92 -16.39 36.07
CA SER A 22 17.21 -16.81 34.86
C SER A 22 16.59 -18.20 35.00
N PHE A 23 17.28 -19.14 35.66
CA PHE A 23 16.75 -20.48 35.94
C PHE A 23 15.56 -20.40 36.90
N TYR A 24 15.66 -19.59 37.95
CA TYR A 24 14.55 -19.35 38.87
C TYR A 24 13.34 -18.76 38.13
N SER A 25 13.52 -17.68 37.37
CA SER A 25 12.46 -17.09 36.53
C SER A 25 11.86 -18.09 35.52
N TYR A 26 12.68 -18.93 34.90
CA TYR A 26 12.20 -19.97 33.97
C TYR A 26 11.36 -21.04 34.66
N THR A 27 11.76 -21.49 35.85
CA THR A 27 10.98 -22.48 36.60
C THR A 27 9.67 -21.93 37.15
N THR A 28 9.60 -20.63 37.43
CA THR A 28 8.35 -19.96 37.82
C THR A 28 7.44 -19.69 36.61
N TYR A 29 8.02 -19.49 35.42
CA TYR A 29 7.30 -19.24 34.17
C TYR A 29 7.11 -20.53 33.35
N LYS A 30 6.12 -21.34 33.73
CA LYS A 30 5.54 -22.31 32.80
C LYS A 30 4.28 -21.69 32.19
N PRO A 31 4.28 -21.28 30.90
CA PRO A 31 3.04 -20.89 30.25
C PRO A 31 2.07 -22.09 30.28
N LEU A 32 0.81 -21.83 30.60
CA LEU A 32 -0.26 -22.80 30.38
C LEU A 32 -0.25 -23.18 28.89
N PRO A 33 -0.49 -24.45 28.54
CA PRO A 33 -0.52 -24.87 27.14
C PRO A 33 -1.56 -24.03 26.37
N GLU A 34 -1.16 -23.53 25.21
CA GLU A 34 -2.07 -22.90 24.25
C GLU A 34 -3.19 -23.89 23.92
N SER A 35 -4.43 -23.50 24.21
CA SER A 35 -5.59 -24.22 23.71
C SER A 35 -5.65 -24.03 22.20
N ILE A 36 -5.40 -25.10 21.44
CA ILE A 36 -5.68 -25.15 20.00
C ILE A 36 -7.22 -25.12 19.86
N TYR A 37 -7.77 -24.07 19.27
CA TYR A 37 -9.19 -24.00 18.93
C TYR A 37 -9.37 -24.18 17.42
N ASP A 38 -10.32 -25.03 17.03
CA ASP A 38 -10.73 -25.16 15.64
C ASP A 38 -11.41 -23.85 15.18
N GLU A 39 -10.89 -23.27 14.10
CA GLU A 39 -11.48 -22.06 13.49
C GLU A 39 -12.86 -22.40 12.93
N VAL A 40 -13.89 -21.69 13.39
CA VAL A 40 -15.25 -21.88 12.88
C VAL A 40 -15.39 -21.07 11.59
N THR A 41 -15.70 -21.72 10.48
CA THR A 41 -15.85 -21.06 9.19
C THR A 41 -17.24 -21.26 8.61
N LEU A 42 -17.85 -20.18 8.14
CA LEU A 42 -19.03 -20.23 7.28
C LEU A 42 -18.59 -19.97 5.83
N GLN A 43 -18.94 -20.88 4.92
CA GLN A 43 -18.44 -20.88 3.55
C GLN A 43 -19.59 -21.03 2.56
N VAL A 44 -19.59 -20.25 1.48
CA VAL A 44 -20.46 -20.47 0.31
C VAL A 44 -19.63 -21.01 -0.83
N ASP A 45 -20.01 -22.20 -1.30
CA ASP A 45 -19.43 -22.90 -2.43
C ASP A 45 -20.26 -22.61 -3.68
N PRO A 46 -19.73 -21.85 -4.67
CA PRO A 46 -20.43 -21.53 -5.91
C PRO A 46 -20.29 -22.69 -6.91
N ASP A 47 -20.88 -23.85 -6.60
CA ASP A 47 -20.76 -25.03 -7.46
C ASP A 47 -21.52 -24.86 -8.78
N TYR A 48 -20.96 -25.41 -9.87
CA TYR A 48 -21.59 -25.37 -11.18
C TYR A 48 -21.15 -26.51 -12.10
N GLN A 49 -22.00 -26.83 -13.07
CA GLN A 49 -21.69 -27.74 -14.17
C GLN A 49 -21.97 -27.08 -15.50
N ILE A 50 -21.12 -27.32 -16.50
CA ILE A 50 -21.33 -26.83 -17.87
C ILE A 50 -21.63 -28.04 -18.75
N LYS A 51 -22.77 -28.02 -19.43
CA LYS A 51 -23.22 -29.09 -20.33
C LYS A 51 -23.37 -28.56 -21.74
N THR A 52 -22.92 -29.31 -22.73
CA THR A 52 -23.21 -29.02 -24.14
C THR A 52 -24.68 -29.33 -24.44
N THR A 53 -25.38 -28.44 -25.14
CA THR A 53 -26.76 -28.70 -25.62
C THR A 53 -26.82 -28.95 -27.12
N LYS A 54 -25.69 -28.79 -27.82
CA LYS A 54 -25.53 -29.08 -29.24
C LYS A 54 -24.30 -29.92 -29.51
N ALA A 55 -24.48 -30.99 -30.28
CA ALA A 55 -23.39 -31.86 -30.69
C ALA A 55 -22.40 -31.18 -31.66
N SER A 56 -21.13 -31.49 -31.50
CA SER A 56 -20.00 -31.08 -32.34
C SER A 56 -19.08 -32.28 -32.60
N ILE A 57 -18.13 -32.15 -33.53
CA ILE A 57 -17.10 -33.16 -33.83
C ILE A 57 -16.32 -33.53 -32.56
N LEU A 58 -16.06 -32.55 -31.69
CA LEU A 58 -15.27 -32.73 -30.48
C LEU A 58 -16.09 -33.19 -29.27
N TRP A 59 -17.37 -32.82 -29.19
CA TRP A 59 -18.22 -33.06 -28.03
C TRP A 59 -19.64 -33.46 -28.44
N PRO A 60 -20.11 -34.66 -28.07
CA PRO A 60 -21.53 -35.01 -28.17
C PRO A 60 -22.42 -34.05 -27.36
N GLU A 61 -23.71 -34.07 -27.63
CA GLU A 61 -24.71 -33.40 -26.80
C GLU A 61 -24.72 -34.00 -25.38
N ASN A 62 -25.02 -33.18 -24.36
CA ASN A 62 -25.00 -33.52 -22.94
C ASN A 62 -23.62 -33.89 -22.37
N THR A 63 -22.53 -33.52 -23.06
CA THR A 63 -21.18 -33.68 -22.53
C THR A 63 -20.97 -32.67 -21.39
N ILE A 64 -20.55 -33.15 -20.22
CA ILE A 64 -20.13 -32.31 -19.10
C ILE A 64 -18.71 -31.85 -19.36
N LEU A 65 -18.50 -30.53 -19.35
CA LEU A 65 -17.19 -29.91 -19.56
C LEU A 65 -16.52 -29.64 -18.21
N ASP A 66 -15.22 -29.91 -18.13
CA ASP A 66 -14.42 -29.68 -16.93
C ASP A 66 -14.42 -28.21 -16.51
N GLN A 67 -14.45 -27.94 -15.21
CA GLN A 67 -14.41 -26.58 -14.66
C GLN A 67 -13.06 -25.89 -14.90
N GLY A 68 -13.10 -24.55 -14.95
CA GLY A 68 -11.91 -23.70 -15.06
C GLY A 68 -11.20 -23.72 -16.41
N ASN A 69 -11.83 -24.22 -17.47
CA ASN A 69 -11.27 -24.10 -18.80
C ASN A 69 -11.12 -22.61 -19.19
N LYS A 70 -10.05 -22.31 -19.94
CA LYS A 70 -9.77 -20.93 -20.39
C LYS A 70 -10.84 -20.38 -21.33
N ALA A 71 -11.56 -21.26 -22.02
CA ALA A 71 -12.72 -20.92 -22.84
C ALA A 71 -13.64 -22.13 -22.99
N TYR A 72 -14.95 -21.85 -23.02
CA TYR A 72 -16.02 -22.75 -23.42
C TYR A 72 -16.66 -22.16 -24.67
N PHE A 73 -16.65 -22.92 -25.76
CA PHE A 73 -17.00 -22.39 -27.08
C PHE A 73 -18.52 -22.30 -27.28
N TYR A 74 -18.99 -21.21 -27.88
CA TYR A 74 -20.42 -21.01 -28.15
C TYR A 74 -21.00 -22.03 -29.15
N ALA A 75 -20.15 -22.64 -29.98
CA ALA A 75 -20.54 -23.58 -31.02
C ALA A 75 -21.31 -24.82 -30.50
N VAL A 76 -21.12 -25.19 -29.23
CA VAL A 76 -21.80 -26.34 -28.58
C VAL A 76 -23.02 -25.93 -27.75
N GLU A 77 -23.43 -24.66 -27.85
CA GLU A 77 -24.56 -24.06 -27.12
C GLU A 77 -24.56 -24.45 -25.64
N PRO A 78 -23.52 -24.03 -24.88
CA PRO A 78 -23.34 -24.48 -23.51
C PRO A 78 -24.42 -23.95 -22.57
N MET A 79 -24.81 -24.77 -21.60
CA MET A 79 -25.70 -24.41 -20.49
C MET A 79 -24.96 -24.58 -19.18
N VAL A 80 -25.02 -23.58 -18.32
CA VAL A 80 -24.41 -23.59 -16.98
C VAL A 80 -25.50 -23.89 -15.96
N HIS A 81 -25.38 -25.01 -15.27
CA HIS A 81 -26.22 -25.36 -14.12
C HIS A 81 -25.49 -24.93 -12.85
N TYR A 82 -26.00 -23.90 -12.16
CA TYR A 82 -25.39 -23.32 -10.97
C TYR A 82 -26.13 -23.78 -9.71
N THR A 83 -25.42 -24.36 -8.74
CA THR A 83 -25.95 -25.02 -7.53
C THR A 83 -25.15 -24.64 -6.29
N PRO A 84 -25.31 -23.41 -5.76
CA PRO A 84 -24.54 -22.96 -4.62
C PRO A 84 -24.92 -23.69 -3.33
N SER A 85 -23.94 -23.95 -2.46
CA SER A 85 -24.17 -24.52 -1.13
C SER A 85 -23.53 -23.70 -0.01
N LEU A 86 -24.19 -23.62 1.14
CA LEU A 86 -23.69 -23.02 2.37
C LEU A 86 -23.20 -24.10 3.33
N THR A 87 -21.94 -24.04 3.72
CA THR A 87 -21.31 -25.01 4.62
C THR A 87 -20.81 -24.31 5.89
N LEU A 88 -21.26 -24.76 7.05
CA LEU A 88 -20.66 -24.39 8.34
C LEU A 88 -19.65 -25.49 8.72
N ILE A 89 -18.44 -25.10 9.15
CA ILE A 89 -17.36 -26.03 9.51
C ILE A 89 -16.78 -25.59 10.86
N GLY A 90 -16.49 -26.56 11.74
CA GLY A 90 -15.75 -26.33 12.99
C GLY A 90 -16.62 -25.87 14.17
N ALA A 91 -17.94 -25.81 14.02
CA ALA A 91 -18.82 -25.42 15.12
C ALA A 91 -19.21 -26.61 16.02
N ASN A 92 -19.23 -26.38 17.34
CA ASN A 92 -19.71 -27.33 18.34
C ASN A 92 -21.23 -27.24 18.53
N SER A 93 -21.80 -26.05 18.36
CA SER A 93 -23.24 -25.81 18.36
C SER A 93 -23.61 -24.76 17.31
N ALA A 94 -24.75 -24.98 16.63
CA ALA A 94 -25.23 -24.08 15.58
C ALA A 94 -26.76 -23.95 15.62
N GLY A 95 -27.23 -22.73 15.43
CA GLY A 95 -28.63 -22.41 15.23
C GLY A 95 -28.73 -21.14 14.41
N LEU A 96 -28.51 -21.27 13.10
CA LEU A 96 -28.62 -20.16 12.14
C LEU A 96 -29.86 -20.33 11.29
N ASN A 97 -30.62 -19.25 11.14
CA ASN A 97 -31.74 -19.13 10.21
C ASN A 97 -31.45 -17.98 9.26
N GLY A 98 -31.82 -18.14 7.99
CA GLY A 98 -31.55 -17.11 7.01
C GLY A 98 -32.32 -17.26 5.72
N THR A 99 -32.03 -16.34 4.81
CA THR A 99 -32.53 -16.32 3.45
C THR A 99 -31.36 -16.27 2.48
N ALA A 100 -31.48 -16.96 1.36
CA ALA A 100 -30.55 -16.88 0.24
C ALA A 100 -31.28 -16.39 -1.01
N GLN A 101 -30.63 -15.53 -1.79
CA GLN A 101 -31.15 -15.02 -3.04
C GLN A 101 -30.08 -15.07 -4.12
N ILE A 102 -30.43 -15.64 -5.28
CA ILE A 102 -29.58 -15.69 -6.46
C ILE A 102 -29.96 -14.54 -7.39
N THR A 103 -28.98 -13.72 -7.76
CA THR A 103 -29.12 -12.60 -8.70
C THR A 103 -28.08 -12.73 -9.81
N LEU A 104 -28.53 -12.59 -11.05
CA LEU A 104 -27.70 -12.59 -12.25
C LEU A 104 -27.65 -11.17 -12.80
N THR A 105 -26.45 -10.61 -12.86
CA THR A 105 -26.22 -9.24 -13.32
C THR A 105 -25.30 -9.26 -14.52
N ILE A 106 -25.73 -8.66 -15.63
CA ILE A 106 -24.88 -8.45 -16.81
C ILE A 106 -24.21 -7.09 -16.65
N GLN A 107 -22.90 -7.03 -16.85
CA GLN A 107 -22.16 -5.78 -16.84
C GLN A 107 -21.17 -5.69 -18.00
N ALA A 108 -20.90 -4.46 -18.42
CA ALA A 108 -19.87 -4.11 -19.37
C ALA A 108 -18.72 -3.44 -18.61
N VAL A 109 -17.53 -4.02 -18.69
CA VAL A 109 -16.31 -3.48 -18.07
C VAL A 109 -15.24 -3.17 -19.10
N ASN A 110 -14.20 -2.43 -18.72
CA ASN A 110 -13.00 -2.30 -19.55
C ASN A 110 -11.91 -3.31 -19.20
N ASP A 111 -10.79 -3.18 -19.90
CA ASP A 111 -9.54 -3.91 -19.67
C ASP A 111 -9.01 -3.77 -18.23
N LYS A 112 -9.49 -2.77 -17.47
CA LYS A 112 -9.14 -2.52 -16.07
C LYS A 112 -10.22 -2.90 -15.06
N GLN A 113 -11.27 -3.62 -15.50
CA GLN A 113 -12.44 -4.01 -14.68
C GLN A 113 -13.29 -2.83 -14.16
N GLU A 114 -13.16 -1.63 -14.73
CA GLU A 114 -14.08 -0.52 -14.42
C GLU A 114 -15.44 -0.77 -15.09
N VAL A 115 -16.53 -0.63 -14.32
CA VAL A 115 -17.89 -0.84 -14.82
C VAL A 115 -18.38 0.40 -15.57
N TYR A 116 -18.73 0.23 -16.85
CA TYR A 116 -19.38 1.26 -17.66
C TYR A 116 -20.89 1.21 -17.58
N TRP A 117 -21.44 0.01 -17.43
CA TRP A 117 -22.87 -0.25 -17.49
C TRP A 117 -23.19 -1.58 -16.81
N THR A 118 -24.38 -1.68 -16.22
CA THR A 118 -24.85 -2.90 -15.55
C THR A 118 -26.37 -3.00 -15.63
N THR A 119 -26.90 -4.22 -15.69
CA THR A 119 -28.33 -4.53 -15.55
C THR A 119 -28.55 -5.85 -14.85
N VAL A 120 -29.68 -5.97 -14.14
CA VAL A 120 -30.13 -7.24 -13.57
C VAL A 120 -30.86 -8.03 -14.65
N TYR A 121 -30.35 -9.22 -14.98
CA TYR A 121 -30.97 -10.15 -15.93
C TYR A 121 -32.04 -11.01 -15.23
N LEU A 122 -31.71 -11.56 -14.07
CA LEU A 122 -32.60 -12.41 -13.29
C LEU A 122 -32.38 -12.19 -11.79
N GLN A 123 -33.46 -12.20 -11.02
CA GLN A 123 -33.42 -12.20 -9.56
C GLN A 123 -34.46 -13.19 -9.05
N ASN A 124 -34.01 -14.29 -8.45
CA ASN A 124 -34.90 -15.29 -7.89
C ASN A 124 -35.50 -14.80 -6.57
N PRO A 125 -36.67 -15.31 -6.14
CA PRO A 125 -37.18 -15.06 -4.79
C PRO A 125 -36.20 -15.59 -3.74
N SER A 126 -36.23 -14.99 -2.55
CA SER A 126 -35.40 -15.47 -1.44
C SER A 126 -35.89 -16.82 -0.92
N GLU A 127 -34.98 -17.79 -0.78
CA GLU A 127 -35.25 -19.10 -0.20
C GLU A 127 -34.80 -19.14 1.26
N ASN A 128 -35.64 -19.67 2.15
CA ASN A 128 -35.31 -19.80 3.56
C ASN A 128 -34.43 -21.04 3.79
N PHE A 129 -33.46 -20.93 4.70
CA PHE A 129 -32.66 -22.07 5.14
C PHE A 129 -32.45 -22.06 6.66
N GLN A 130 -32.04 -23.21 7.20
CA GLN A 130 -31.74 -23.38 8.61
C GLN A 130 -30.57 -24.35 8.83
N ILE A 131 -29.52 -23.89 9.51
CA ILE A 131 -28.39 -24.72 9.97
C ILE A 131 -28.57 -25.05 11.45
N THR A 132 -28.60 -26.34 11.76
CA THR A 132 -28.79 -26.87 13.14
C THR A 132 -27.58 -27.63 13.66
N ALA A 133 -26.62 -27.98 12.80
CA ALA A 133 -25.40 -28.68 13.16
C ALA A 133 -24.15 -27.96 12.66
N GLY A 134 -23.04 -28.11 13.40
CA GLY A 134 -21.84 -27.30 13.19
C GLY A 134 -20.94 -27.70 12.02
N ASN A 135 -21.24 -28.82 11.36
CA ASN A 135 -20.58 -29.32 10.15
C ASN A 135 -21.60 -29.60 9.02
N GLN A 136 -22.69 -28.83 8.96
CA GLN A 136 -23.78 -29.03 8.00
C GLN A 136 -23.54 -28.23 6.71
N SER A 137 -23.85 -28.85 5.57
CA SER A 137 -23.95 -28.19 4.25
C SER A 137 -25.40 -28.16 3.78
N ILE A 138 -25.82 -27.07 3.15
CA ILE A 138 -27.20 -26.83 2.69
C ILE A 138 -27.18 -26.22 1.30
N ASP A 139 -28.00 -26.74 0.39
CA ASP A 139 -28.20 -26.18 -0.95
C ASP A 139 -28.99 -24.86 -0.87
N LEU A 140 -28.54 -23.84 -1.60
CA LEU A 140 -29.12 -22.49 -1.62
C LEU A 140 -29.97 -22.24 -2.88
N GLY A 141 -30.58 -23.29 -3.42
CA GLY A 141 -31.31 -23.27 -4.68
C GLY A 141 -30.42 -23.54 -5.90
N SER A 142 -31.00 -23.43 -7.10
CA SER A 142 -30.27 -23.63 -8.36
C SER A 142 -30.80 -22.75 -9.48
N VAL A 143 -29.98 -22.53 -10.51
CA VAL A 143 -30.38 -21.80 -11.72
C VAL A 143 -29.68 -22.37 -12.95
N ASP A 144 -30.45 -22.55 -14.02
CA ASP A 144 -29.94 -22.90 -15.35
C ASP A 144 -29.72 -21.64 -16.18
N ILE A 145 -28.50 -21.46 -16.67
CA ILE A 145 -28.08 -20.30 -17.45
C ILE A 145 -27.76 -20.77 -18.86
N LYS A 146 -28.62 -20.41 -19.81
CA LYS A 146 -28.39 -20.65 -21.24
C LYS A 146 -27.50 -19.55 -21.80
N ILE A 147 -26.29 -19.90 -22.19
CA ILE A 147 -25.29 -18.93 -22.66
C ILE A 147 -25.75 -18.20 -23.93
N SER A 148 -26.51 -18.88 -24.80
CA SER A 148 -27.07 -18.27 -26.01
C SER A 148 -28.03 -17.11 -25.74
N GLU A 149 -28.79 -17.17 -24.64
CA GLU A 149 -29.72 -16.10 -24.26
C GLU A 149 -28.95 -14.88 -23.73
N ILE A 150 -27.88 -15.12 -22.97
CA ILE A 150 -27.00 -14.06 -22.45
C ILE A 150 -26.25 -13.36 -23.58
N THR A 151 -25.69 -14.12 -24.53
CA THR A 151 -24.96 -13.53 -25.67
C THR A 151 -25.87 -12.71 -26.57
N ALA A 152 -27.12 -13.14 -26.81
CA ALA A 152 -28.07 -12.37 -27.61
C ALA A 152 -28.40 -11.00 -26.96
N ILE A 153 -28.51 -10.96 -25.64
CA ILE A 153 -28.71 -9.72 -24.88
C ILE A 153 -27.45 -8.84 -24.96
N ILE A 154 -26.27 -9.42 -24.75
CA ILE A 154 -24.98 -8.73 -24.88
C ILE A 154 -24.85 -8.08 -26.26
N ASP A 155 -25.14 -8.81 -27.34
CA ASP A 155 -25.05 -8.30 -28.71
C ASP A 155 -26.00 -7.12 -28.96
N SER A 156 -27.24 -7.21 -28.46
CA SER A 156 -28.23 -6.13 -28.54
C SER A 156 -27.75 -4.87 -27.83
N ILE A 157 -27.26 -5.01 -26.59
CA ILE A 157 -26.76 -3.90 -25.78
C ILE A 157 -25.50 -3.30 -26.42
N SER A 158 -24.58 -4.16 -26.88
CA SER A 158 -23.34 -3.73 -27.51
C SER A 158 -23.60 -2.91 -28.77
N SER A 159 -24.55 -3.33 -29.59
CA SER A 159 -24.96 -2.59 -30.78
C SER A 159 -25.66 -1.28 -30.45
N GLU A 160 -26.58 -1.28 -29.48
CA GLU A 160 -27.38 -0.09 -29.11
C GLU A 160 -26.51 1.00 -28.49
N LEU A 161 -25.62 0.62 -27.58
CA LEU A 161 -24.73 1.55 -26.87
C LEU A 161 -23.40 1.79 -27.60
N ASN A 162 -23.21 1.16 -28.77
CA ASN A 162 -22.02 1.25 -29.61
C ASN A 162 -20.72 0.94 -28.84
N PHE A 163 -20.77 -0.13 -28.01
CA PHE A 163 -19.59 -0.60 -27.30
C PHE A 163 -18.60 -1.22 -28.29
N THR A 164 -17.40 -0.66 -28.34
CA THR A 164 -16.33 -1.12 -29.25
C THR A 164 -15.26 -1.95 -28.54
N ASN A 165 -15.00 -1.68 -27.26
CA ASN A 165 -13.92 -2.29 -26.48
C ASN A 165 -14.38 -2.79 -25.09
N ALA A 166 -15.69 -3.01 -24.90
CA ALA A 166 -16.20 -3.49 -23.62
C ALA A 166 -16.02 -5.01 -23.50
N ILE A 167 -15.61 -5.46 -22.32
CA ILE A 167 -15.63 -6.87 -21.93
C ILE A 167 -16.94 -7.08 -21.18
N PHE A 168 -17.79 -7.97 -21.68
CA PHE A 168 -19.04 -8.29 -21.00
C PHE A 168 -18.83 -9.40 -19.98
N GLN A 169 -19.48 -9.26 -18.83
CA GLN A 169 -19.46 -10.22 -17.75
C GLN A 169 -20.87 -10.50 -17.26
N LEU A 170 -21.13 -11.74 -16.86
CA LEU A 170 -22.30 -12.14 -16.10
C LEU A 170 -21.84 -12.48 -14.68
N ILE A 171 -22.32 -11.72 -13.70
CA ILE A 171 -22.11 -11.98 -12.29
C ILE A 171 -23.31 -12.78 -11.78
N VAL A 172 -23.06 -14.02 -11.36
CA VAL A 172 -24.02 -14.85 -10.63
C VAL A 172 -23.71 -14.68 -9.14
N ASN A 173 -24.48 -13.86 -8.44
CA ASN A 173 -24.25 -13.56 -7.03
C ASN A 173 -25.28 -14.24 -6.13
N VAL A 174 -24.79 -14.94 -5.10
CA VAL A 174 -25.63 -15.48 -4.03
C VAL A 174 -25.49 -14.59 -2.81
N GLN A 175 -26.59 -13.93 -2.44
CA GLN A 175 -26.67 -13.16 -1.20
C GLN A 175 -27.34 -13.99 -0.12
N VAL A 176 -26.62 -14.25 0.97
CA VAL A 176 -27.06 -15.02 2.13
C VAL A 176 -27.19 -14.08 3.32
N GLN A 177 -28.40 -13.84 3.79
CA GLN A 177 -28.67 -13.11 5.02
C GLN A 177 -28.96 -14.12 6.13
N TYR A 178 -28.28 -14.02 7.27
CA TYR A 178 -28.45 -15.00 8.34
C TYR A 178 -28.39 -14.37 9.72
N THR A 179 -29.17 -14.95 10.63
CA THR A 179 -29.22 -14.59 12.04
C THR A 179 -29.21 -15.84 12.91
N GLY A 180 -28.64 -15.75 14.11
CA GLY A 180 -28.70 -16.85 15.06
C GLY A 180 -27.48 -16.94 15.95
N LYS A 181 -27.19 -18.14 16.46
CA LYS A 181 -26.04 -18.39 17.34
C LYS A 181 -25.18 -19.55 16.87
N VAL A 182 -23.87 -19.35 16.92
CA VAL A 182 -22.86 -20.40 16.69
C VAL A 182 -21.87 -20.35 17.84
N ASN A 183 -21.63 -21.47 18.54
CA ASN A 183 -20.76 -21.54 19.72
C ASN A 183 -21.03 -20.42 20.76
N ASN A 184 -22.30 -20.12 21.04
CA ASN A 184 -22.80 -19.03 21.91
C ASN A 184 -22.55 -17.58 21.43
N VAL A 185 -21.98 -17.37 20.25
CA VAL A 185 -21.84 -16.04 19.64
C VAL A 185 -23.06 -15.74 18.78
N SER A 186 -23.71 -14.61 19.04
CA SER A 186 -24.83 -14.12 18.22
C SER A 186 -24.31 -13.51 16.93
N LEU A 187 -24.88 -13.93 15.80
CA LEU A 187 -24.53 -13.46 14.47
C LEU A 187 -25.76 -12.85 13.79
N ASN A 188 -25.54 -11.76 13.06
CA ASN A 188 -26.51 -11.12 12.18
C ASN A 188 -25.74 -10.43 11.05
N ASN A 189 -25.55 -11.11 9.93
CA ASN A 189 -24.69 -10.64 8.85
C ASN A 189 -25.28 -11.03 7.48
N THR A 190 -24.73 -10.40 6.45
CA THR A 190 -24.98 -10.75 5.04
C THR A 190 -23.68 -11.17 4.39
N LEU A 191 -23.71 -12.27 3.65
CA LEU A 191 -22.58 -12.81 2.88
C LEU A 191 -22.96 -12.78 1.40
N ASN A 192 -22.10 -12.20 0.56
CA ASN A 192 -22.27 -12.20 -0.89
C ASN A 192 -21.18 -13.08 -1.53
N SER A 193 -21.58 -14.01 -2.38
CA SER A 193 -20.67 -14.91 -3.10
C SER A 193 -20.86 -14.77 -4.61
N PRO A 194 -20.08 -13.93 -5.29
CA PRO A 194 -20.16 -13.73 -6.73
C PRO A 194 -19.35 -14.78 -7.51
N LEU A 195 -19.95 -15.38 -8.53
CA LEU A 195 -19.29 -16.15 -9.58
C LEU A 195 -19.34 -15.37 -10.88
N VAL A 196 -18.18 -15.03 -11.46
CA VAL A 196 -18.09 -14.17 -12.65
C VAL A 196 -17.80 -15.00 -13.89
N LEU A 197 -18.70 -14.91 -14.87
CA LEU A 197 -18.49 -15.46 -16.21
C LEU A 197 -18.09 -14.32 -17.15
N SER A 198 -16.97 -14.47 -17.85
CA SER A 198 -16.51 -13.46 -18.82
C SER A 198 -16.75 -13.93 -20.24
N PHE A 199 -17.30 -13.06 -21.09
CA PHE A 199 -17.66 -13.35 -22.48
C PHE A 199 -16.62 -12.74 -23.42
N ASP A 200 -16.22 -13.51 -24.43
CA ASP A 200 -15.30 -13.09 -25.48
C ASP A 200 -15.90 -13.36 -26.87
N GLY A 201 -15.12 -13.15 -27.94
CA GLY A 201 -15.64 -13.28 -29.30
C GLY A 201 -15.92 -14.72 -29.76
N VAL A 202 -15.40 -15.74 -29.08
CA VAL A 202 -15.50 -17.16 -29.52
C VAL A 202 -16.08 -18.09 -28.46
N GLY A 203 -16.13 -17.64 -27.21
CA GLY A 203 -16.61 -18.39 -26.07
C GLY A 203 -16.69 -17.55 -24.80
N PHE A 204 -16.88 -18.22 -23.68
CA PHE A 204 -16.86 -17.60 -22.36
C PHE A 204 -15.97 -18.40 -21.43
N ASN A 205 -15.59 -17.81 -20.29
CA ASN A 205 -14.87 -18.52 -19.25
C ASN A 205 -15.62 -18.42 -17.92
N VAL A 206 -15.36 -19.41 -17.06
CA VAL A 206 -15.88 -19.49 -15.69
C VAL A 206 -14.73 -19.96 -14.81
N PRO A 207 -14.42 -19.28 -13.70
CA PRO A 207 -13.38 -19.71 -12.77
C PRO A 207 -13.75 -21.04 -12.12
N LYS A 208 -12.77 -21.81 -11.61
CA LYS A 208 -13.10 -23.04 -10.86
C LYS A 208 -13.84 -22.68 -9.58
N THR A 209 -14.74 -23.55 -9.13
CA THR A 209 -15.45 -23.34 -7.86
C THR A 209 -14.47 -23.13 -6.71
N SER A 210 -13.35 -23.88 -6.66
CA SER A 210 -12.29 -23.75 -5.65
C SER A 210 -11.70 -22.35 -5.55
N ASP A 211 -11.68 -21.60 -6.64
CA ASP A 211 -11.03 -20.29 -6.74
C ASP A 211 -12.03 -19.15 -6.40
N SER A 212 -13.32 -19.47 -6.30
CA SER A 212 -14.42 -18.52 -6.05
C SER A 212 -15.15 -18.77 -4.72
N ILE A 213 -14.59 -19.63 -3.86
CA ILE A 213 -15.18 -19.93 -2.57
C ILE A 213 -15.15 -18.69 -1.67
N THR A 214 -16.30 -18.28 -1.16
CA THR A 214 -16.40 -17.19 -0.18
C THR A 214 -16.40 -17.78 1.23
N LYS A 215 -15.37 -17.47 2.04
CA LYS A 215 -15.25 -17.93 3.42
C LYS A 215 -15.28 -16.76 4.40
N ILE A 216 -15.98 -16.93 5.51
CA ILE A 216 -15.94 -16.02 6.66
C ILE A 216 -15.52 -16.83 7.88
N SER A 217 -14.37 -16.48 8.45
CA SER A 217 -13.96 -16.95 9.77
C SER A 217 -14.80 -16.26 10.83
N LEU A 218 -15.55 -17.03 11.60
CA LEU A 218 -16.31 -16.53 12.72
C LEU A 218 -15.35 -16.42 13.90
N SER A 219 -14.91 -15.21 14.24
CA SER A 219 -14.09 -14.94 15.43
C SER A 219 -14.91 -15.22 16.70
N VAL A 220 -14.96 -16.49 17.10
CA VAL A 220 -15.49 -16.89 18.40
C VAL A 220 -14.40 -16.57 19.42
N ASN A 221 -14.34 -15.32 19.91
CA ASN A 221 -13.46 -14.98 21.01
C ASN A 221 -13.79 -15.92 22.18
N PRO A 222 -12.89 -16.82 22.61
CA PRO A 222 -13.10 -17.49 23.88
C PRO A 222 -13.05 -16.41 24.96
N VAL A 223 -13.86 -16.57 26.02
CA VAL A 223 -13.64 -15.86 27.28
C VAL A 223 -12.32 -16.39 27.87
N GLY A 224 -11.21 -15.94 27.30
CA GLY A 224 -9.86 -16.23 27.75
C GLY A 224 -9.40 -15.06 28.59
N THR A 225 -9.15 -15.30 29.87
CA THR A 225 -8.42 -14.37 30.72
C THR A 225 -7.07 -14.07 30.06
N SER A 226 -6.88 -12.85 29.57
CA SER A 226 -5.60 -12.42 29.03
C SER A 226 -4.57 -12.40 30.15
N TYR A 227 -3.50 -13.18 30.00
CA TYR A 227 -2.37 -13.14 30.93
C TYR A 227 -1.60 -11.83 30.73
N ASN A 228 -1.70 -10.92 31.69
CA ASN A 228 -1.04 -9.64 31.64
C ASN A 228 0.29 -9.69 32.41
N LEU A 229 1.40 -9.75 31.66
CA LEU A 229 2.78 -9.71 32.20
C LEU A 229 3.00 -8.54 33.17
N VAL A 230 2.35 -7.40 32.94
CA VAL A 230 2.45 -6.23 33.81
C VAL A 230 1.84 -6.50 35.19
N GLN A 231 0.74 -7.26 35.22
CA GLN A 231 0.00 -7.56 36.45
C GLN A 231 0.75 -8.58 37.33
N GLU A 232 1.55 -9.46 36.73
CA GLU A 232 2.36 -10.45 37.45
C GLU A 232 3.72 -9.90 37.92
N ILE A 233 4.33 -8.98 37.16
CA ILE A 233 5.49 -8.19 37.61
C ILE A 233 5.12 -7.37 38.86
N GLN A 234 3.88 -6.90 38.96
CA GLN A 234 3.39 -6.17 40.13
C GLN A 234 3.19 -7.06 41.36
N THR A 235 2.83 -8.34 41.19
CA THR A 235 2.58 -9.25 42.30
C THR A 235 3.82 -10.01 42.77
N THR A 236 4.83 -10.21 41.90
CA THR A 236 6.10 -10.89 42.23
C THR A 236 7.34 -10.21 41.61
N PRO A 237 7.71 -8.98 42.04
CA PRO A 237 8.74 -8.17 41.38
C PRO A 237 10.19 -8.62 41.61
N LEU A 238 10.45 -9.35 42.70
CA LEU A 238 11.79 -9.74 43.16
C LEU A 238 12.64 -10.48 42.11
N PRO A 239 12.16 -11.53 41.42
CA PRO A 239 12.97 -12.26 40.44
C PRO A 239 13.36 -11.42 39.22
N PHE A 240 12.49 -10.54 38.72
CA PHE A 240 12.77 -9.72 37.53
C PHE A 240 13.76 -8.59 37.83
N GLY A 241 13.71 -8.02 39.04
CA GLY A 241 14.66 -7.00 39.49
C GLY A 241 16.11 -7.50 39.50
N LEU A 242 16.34 -8.73 39.97
CA LEU A 242 17.69 -9.31 40.10
C LEU A 242 18.35 -9.64 38.74
N VAL A 243 17.57 -10.06 37.74
CA VAL A 243 18.08 -10.30 36.37
C VAL A 243 18.56 -9.00 35.75
N SER A 244 17.76 -7.93 35.83
CA SER A 244 18.07 -6.64 35.19
C SER A 244 19.36 -6.00 35.72
N LEU A 245 19.59 -6.03 37.04
CA LEU A 245 20.81 -5.53 37.69
C LEU A 245 22.07 -6.30 37.28
N SER A 246 21.93 -7.61 37.08
CA SER A 246 23.03 -8.49 36.69
C SER A 246 23.45 -8.26 35.23
N VAL A 247 22.48 -8.08 34.33
CA VAL A 247 22.73 -7.75 32.91
C VAL A 247 23.39 -6.38 32.77
N LEU A 248 22.91 -5.37 33.50
CA LEU A 248 23.44 -4.01 33.46
C LEU A 248 24.90 -3.96 33.90
N SER A 249 25.26 -4.69 34.97
CA SER A 249 26.64 -4.78 35.46
C SER A 249 27.57 -5.47 34.46
N LEU A 250 27.09 -6.48 33.73
CA LEU A 250 27.87 -7.18 32.71
C LEU A 250 28.14 -6.29 31.49
N LEU A 251 27.13 -5.54 31.03
CA LEU A 251 27.23 -4.63 29.88
C LEU A 251 28.25 -3.51 30.11
N ILE A 252 28.28 -2.93 31.31
CA ILE A 252 29.24 -1.88 31.68
C ILE A 252 30.68 -2.40 31.60
N ILE A 253 30.92 -3.64 32.04
CA ILE A 253 32.27 -4.24 32.01
C ILE A 253 32.70 -4.60 30.58
N VAL A 254 31.79 -5.09 29.74
CA VAL A 254 32.07 -5.39 28.33
C VAL A 254 32.36 -4.12 27.54
N TYR A 255 31.59 -3.05 27.76
CA TYR A 255 31.79 -1.75 27.13
C TYR A 255 33.19 -1.19 27.40
N LEU A 256 33.66 -1.29 28.64
CA LEU A 256 35.00 -0.82 29.02
C LEU A 256 36.14 -1.67 28.42
N ARG A 257 35.87 -2.90 27.95
CA ARG A 257 36.90 -3.83 27.44
C ARG A 257 37.13 -3.76 25.93
N ASN A 258 36.16 -3.31 25.14
CA ASN A 258 36.13 -3.57 23.70
C ASN A 258 36.83 -2.52 22.80
N ARG A 259 37.74 -1.71 23.35
CA ARG A 259 38.44 -0.65 22.60
C ARG A 259 39.87 -1.03 22.20
N SER A 260 40.10 -2.09 21.39
CA SER A 260 41.37 -2.23 20.61
C SER A 260 41.36 -3.31 19.48
N VAL A 261 41.73 -2.88 18.25
CA VAL A 261 42.31 -3.60 17.07
C VAL A 261 41.37 -4.03 15.89
N SER A 262 41.77 -3.66 14.65
CA SER A 262 41.10 -3.84 13.34
C SER A 262 41.23 -5.27 12.73
N GLU A 263 40.16 -5.74 12.07
CA GLU A 263 39.87 -7.12 11.66
C GLU A 263 40.83 -7.73 10.60
N ASN A 264 41.34 -6.95 9.64
CA ASN A 264 42.26 -7.46 8.60
C ASN A 264 43.62 -7.89 9.16
N LYS A 265 44.12 -7.17 10.17
CA LYS A 265 45.35 -7.56 10.89
C LYS A 265 45.15 -8.83 11.71
N ARG A 266 43.91 -9.13 12.13
CA ARG A 266 43.58 -10.38 12.82
C ARG A 266 43.61 -11.57 11.87
N GLN A 267 43.07 -11.42 10.66
CA GLN A 267 43.07 -12.49 9.65
C GLN A 267 44.46 -12.78 9.09
N HIS A 268 45.25 -11.75 8.77
CA HIS A 268 46.65 -11.94 8.35
C HIS A 268 47.46 -12.71 9.41
N ARG A 269 47.26 -12.40 10.70
CA ARG A 269 47.87 -13.15 11.80
C ARG A 269 47.38 -14.60 11.88
N LYS A 270 46.10 -14.85 11.61
CA LYS A 270 45.49 -16.19 11.67
C LYS A 270 46.14 -17.15 10.66
N TYR A 271 46.41 -16.70 9.44
CA TYR A 271 46.95 -17.55 8.36
C TYR A 271 48.44 -17.32 8.09
N LYS A 272 49.17 -16.73 9.06
CA LYS A 272 50.57 -16.33 8.88
C LYS A 272 51.48 -17.49 8.43
N GLU A 273 51.17 -18.72 8.81
CA GLU A 273 51.96 -19.91 8.44
C GLU A 273 51.88 -20.24 6.93
N TRP A 274 50.78 -19.85 6.29
CA TRP A 274 50.50 -20.09 4.87
C TRP A 274 50.83 -18.88 3.97
N ILE A 275 51.19 -17.75 4.60
CA ILE A 275 51.44 -16.48 3.93
C ILE A 275 52.94 -16.16 3.97
N THR A 276 53.50 -15.80 2.82
CA THR A 276 54.88 -15.29 2.69
C THR A 276 54.83 -13.85 2.22
N ASP A 277 55.58 -12.95 2.85
CA ASP A 277 55.68 -11.56 2.40
C ASP A 277 56.60 -11.46 1.17
N GLY A 278 56.14 -10.85 0.09
CA GLY A 278 56.90 -10.72 -1.15
C GLY A 278 56.14 -9.96 -2.25
N SER A 279 56.82 -9.49 -3.29
CA SER A 279 56.19 -8.74 -4.38
C SER A 279 55.92 -9.62 -5.60
N VAL A 280 54.80 -9.38 -6.28
CA VAL A 280 54.38 -10.17 -7.45
C VAL A 280 54.16 -9.27 -8.68
N SER A 281 54.72 -9.68 -9.82
CA SER A 281 54.46 -9.07 -11.13
C SER A 281 53.35 -9.83 -11.85
N THR A 282 52.29 -9.13 -12.26
CA THR A 282 51.09 -9.75 -12.85
C THR A 282 50.98 -9.51 -14.36
N LYS A 283 52.04 -9.03 -15.03
CA LYS A 283 51.94 -8.56 -16.42
C LYS A 283 51.65 -9.66 -17.44
N ASP A 284 52.14 -10.87 -17.19
CA ASP A 284 52.11 -11.97 -18.17
C ASP A 284 51.19 -13.14 -17.75
N HIS A 285 50.32 -12.93 -16.75
CA HIS A 285 49.43 -13.98 -16.22
C HIS A 285 47.97 -13.53 -16.18
N ILE A 286 47.05 -14.50 -16.28
CA ILE A 286 45.61 -14.25 -16.19
C ILE A 286 45.22 -14.14 -14.70
N ASN A 287 44.68 -12.99 -14.30
CA ASN A 287 44.34 -12.74 -12.89
C ASN A 287 42.92 -13.22 -12.55
N ILE A 288 42.81 -14.22 -11.68
CA ILE A 288 41.56 -14.70 -11.10
C ILE A 288 41.39 -14.09 -9.72
N ASN A 289 40.24 -13.50 -9.42
CA ASN A 289 40.07 -12.82 -8.14
C ASN A 289 39.31 -13.69 -7.13
N VAL A 290 39.89 -13.83 -5.94
CA VAL A 290 39.30 -14.58 -4.83
C VAL A 290 38.69 -13.59 -3.82
N ASN A 291 37.55 -13.94 -3.23
CA ASN A 291 36.71 -13.02 -2.45
C ASN A 291 37.12 -12.88 -0.98
N THR A 292 37.85 -13.86 -0.45
CA THR A 292 38.26 -13.93 0.96
C THR A 292 39.71 -14.40 1.05
N LEU A 293 40.42 -13.98 2.10
CA LEU A 293 41.78 -14.47 2.37
C LEU A 293 41.77 -15.98 2.65
N GLU A 294 40.75 -16.45 3.39
CA GLU A 294 40.54 -17.87 3.68
C GLU A 294 40.41 -18.70 2.42
N GLY A 295 39.53 -18.32 1.48
CA GLY A 295 39.37 -19.05 0.23
C GLY A 295 40.62 -19.01 -0.66
N LEU A 296 41.46 -17.97 -0.54
CA LEU A 296 42.74 -17.94 -1.24
C LEU A 296 43.76 -18.89 -0.58
N VAL A 297 43.74 -19.02 0.74
CA VAL A 297 44.57 -19.98 1.49
C VAL A 297 44.14 -21.41 1.19
N ASP A 298 42.84 -21.70 1.20
CA ASP A 298 42.31 -23.03 0.86
C ASP A 298 42.73 -23.43 -0.55
N LEU A 299 42.60 -22.52 -1.52
CA LEU A 299 43.06 -22.73 -2.88
C LEU A 299 44.58 -22.95 -2.96
N ALA A 300 45.37 -22.21 -2.16
CA ALA A 300 46.80 -22.41 -2.10
C ALA A 300 47.15 -23.82 -1.59
N ILE A 301 46.40 -24.32 -0.60
CA ILE A 301 46.55 -25.67 -0.05
C ILE A 301 46.22 -26.71 -1.14
N ASP A 302 45.11 -26.54 -1.84
CA ASP A 302 44.67 -27.47 -2.89
C ASP A 302 45.65 -27.54 -4.07
N LEU A 303 46.31 -26.42 -4.40
CA LEU A 303 47.29 -26.32 -5.49
C LEU A 303 48.73 -26.62 -5.05
N ASP A 304 48.95 -26.98 -3.78
CA ASP A 304 50.27 -27.12 -3.14
C ASP A 304 51.19 -25.91 -3.38
N LYS A 305 50.60 -24.71 -3.25
CA LYS A 305 51.26 -23.40 -3.37
C LYS A 305 51.18 -22.63 -2.06
N ARG A 306 51.88 -21.50 -1.99
CA ARG A 306 51.78 -20.54 -0.87
C ARG A 306 51.10 -19.26 -1.30
N VAL A 307 50.46 -18.60 -0.34
CA VAL A 307 49.94 -17.24 -0.52
C VAL A 307 51.08 -16.24 -0.35
N ILE A 308 51.27 -15.36 -1.32
CA ILE A 308 52.25 -14.27 -1.28
C ILE A 308 51.51 -12.97 -0.94
N TYR A 309 51.87 -12.32 0.17
CA TYR A 309 51.38 -11.00 0.51
C TYR A 309 52.31 -9.91 -0.01
N ASP A 310 51.83 -9.15 -1.00
CA ASP A 310 52.49 -7.96 -1.55
C ASP A 310 52.17 -6.77 -0.64
N ALA A 311 53.11 -6.44 0.23
CA ALA A 311 52.98 -5.38 1.23
C ALA A 311 52.88 -3.98 0.59
N ASP A 312 53.51 -3.76 -0.57
CA ASP A 312 53.46 -2.48 -1.29
C ASP A 312 52.08 -2.26 -1.92
N LYS A 313 51.44 -3.33 -2.39
CA LYS A 313 50.09 -3.29 -2.98
C LYS A 313 48.96 -3.60 -1.99
N GLU A 314 49.30 -4.05 -0.78
CA GLU A 314 48.39 -4.61 0.23
C GLU A 314 47.49 -5.75 -0.31
N LYS A 315 48.02 -6.66 -1.15
CA LYS A 315 47.25 -7.75 -1.78
C LYS A 315 47.87 -9.12 -1.53
N TYR A 316 47.05 -10.15 -1.65
CA TYR A 316 47.46 -11.54 -1.48
C TYR A 316 47.34 -12.27 -2.81
N HIS A 317 48.33 -13.09 -3.16
CA HIS A 317 48.43 -13.76 -4.45
C HIS A 317 48.78 -15.24 -4.30
N VAL A 318 48.26 -16.11 -5.17
CA VAL A 318 48.73 -17.49 -5.37
C VAL A 318 49.07 -17.66 -6.84
N LEU A 319 50.26 -18.19 -7.11
CA LEU A 319 50.83 -18.29 -8.46
C LEU A 319 50.68 -19.72 -9.00
N GLU A 320 50.14 -19.82 -10.21
CA GLU A 320 50.09 -21.03 -11.03
C GLU A 320 50.62 -20.70 -12.44
N GLU A 321 51.04 -21.71 -13.21
CA GLU A 321 51.84 -21.55 -14.44
C GLU A 321 51.38 -20.45 -15.39
N THR A 322 50.07 -20.25 -15.53
CA THR A 322 49.47 -19.18 -16.37
C THR A 322 48.44 -18.32 -15.65
N LEU A 323 48.11 -18.65 -14.40
CA LEU A 323 47.02 -18.06 -13.62
C LEU A 323 47.58 -17.45 -12.32
N ILE A 324 47.07 -16.27 -11.95
CA ILE A 324 47.36 -15.67 -10.63
C ILE A 324 46.05 -15.46 -9.90
N TYR A 325 45.87 -16.14 -8.78
CA TYR A 325 44.73 -15.93 -7.90
C TYR A 325 45.02 -14.78 -6.95
N THR A 326 44.19 -13.74 -6.94
CA THR A 326 44.41 -12.53 -6.13
C THR A 326 43.26 -12.28 -5.16
N PHE A 327 43.55 -12.16 -3.87
CA PHE A 327 42.66 -11.55 -2.89
C PHE A 327 43.12 -10.12 -2.60
N ASP A 328 42.24 -9.17 -2.87
CA ASP A 328 42.46 -7.75 -2.61
C ASP A 328 41.49 -7.30 -1.50
N PRO A 329 41.99 -7.05 -0.27
CA PRO A 329 41.18 -6.63 0.86
C PRO A 329 40.41 -5.32 0.61
N GLN A 330 40.95 -4.46 -0.26
CA GLN A 330 40.34 -3.18 -0.64
C GLN A 330 39.34 -3.34 -1.80
N ARG A 331 39.34 -4.46 -2.52
CA ARG A 331 38.41 -4.70 -3.65
C ARG A 331 36.96 -4.96 -3.21
N LYS A 332 36.74 -5.40 -1.96
CA LYS A 332 35.41 -5.38 -1.32
C LYS A 332 34.82 -3.96 -1.27
N LYS A 333 35.66 -2.92 -1.27
CA LYS A 333 35.24 -1.51 -1.33
C LYS A 333 34.91 -1.02 -2.75
N ASN A 334 35.42 -1.66 -3.81
CA ASN A 334 35.35 -1.17 -5.20
C ASN A 334 34.42 -1.98 -6.15
N ARG A 335 33.60 -2.90 -5.65
CA ARG A 335 32.57 -3.66 -6.42
C ARG A 335 31.27 -2.88 -6.68
N SER A 336 31.34 -1.56 -6.79
CA SER A 336 30.17 -0.69 -7.04
C SER A 336 30.20 -0.08 -8.44
N LYS A 337 30.24 -0.89 -9.51
CA LYS A 337 29.84 -0.42 -10.84
C LYS A 337 29.63 -1.58 -11.81
N GLY A 338 28.37 -1.84 -12.18
CA GLY A 338 28.06 -2.38 -13.51
C GLY A 338 27.23 -3.66 -13.60
N GLU A 339 27.12 -4.51 -12.57
CA GLU A 339 26.15 -5.60 -12.58
C GLU A 339 24.82 -5.10 -11.99
N LYS A 340 23.72 -5.23 -12.75
CA LYS A 340 22.37 -5.03 -12.23
C LYS A 340 22.21 -5.97 -11.03
N LYS A 341 22.20 -5.42 -9.81
CA LYS A 341 21.96 -6.22 -8.61
C LYS A 341 20.62 -6.94 -8.78
N LEU A 342 20.59 -8.25 -8.53
CA LEU A 342 19.34 -9.03 -8.60
C LEU A 342 18.35 -8.53 -7.54
N LEU A 343 17.05 -8.52 -7.86
CA LEU A 343 16.01 -8.00 -6.96
C LEU A 343 16.08 -8.63 -5.57
N GLY A 344 16.12 -9.96 -5.49
CA GLY A 344 16.23 -10.69 -4.21
C GLY A 344 17.49 -10.35 -3.41
N LYS A 345 18.60 -10.03 -4.08
CA LYS A 345 19.84 -9.60 -3.40
C LYS A 345 19.70 -8.19 -2.83
N ILE A 346 19.04 -7.28 -3.55
CA ILE A 346 18.80 -5.92 -3.03
C ILE A 346 17.88 -5.99 -1.81
N LEU A 347 16.83 -6.81 -1.85
CA LEU A 347 15.89 -7.00 -0.74
C LEU A 347 16.56 -7.61 0.50
N LEU A 348 17.49 -8.56 0.33
CA LEU A 348 18.30 -9.09 1.43
C LEU A 348 19.27 -8.04 1.97
N GLU A 349 19.97 -7.31 1.10
CA GLU A 349 20.92 -6.26 1.51
C GLU A 349 20.24 -5.11 2.27
N SER A 350 18.97 -4.81 1.96
CA SER A 350 18.17 -3.80 2.65
C SER A 350 17.43 -4.32 3.89
N ASN A 351 17.61 -5.59 4.28
CA ASN A 351 16.84 -6.27 5.35
C ASN A 351 15.31 -6.21 5.14
N ALA A 352 14.84 -6.14 3.89
CA ALA A 352 13.41 -6.17 3.57
C ALA A 352 12.84 -7.60 3.63
N ILE A 353 13.69 -8.62 3.41
CA ILE A 353 13.34 -10.04 3.52
C ILE A 353 14.49 -10.82 4.18
N LEU A 354 14.18 -12.01 4.70
CA LEU A 354 15.14 -12.99 5.20
C LEU A 354 15.59 -13.98 4.11
N PRO A 355 16.75 -14.66 4.25
CA PRO A 355 17.19 -15.69 3.32
C PRO A 355 16.16 -16.80 3.11
N GLU A 356 15.50 -17.26 4.17
CA GLU A 356 14.48 -18.30 4.13
C GLU A 356 13.23 -17.84 3.37
N GLN A 357 12.84 -16.57 3.52
CA GLN A 357 11.72 -15.98 2.78
C GLN A 357 12.02 -15.85 1.28
N LEU A 358 13.27 -15.57 0.92
CA LEU A 358 13.70 -15.54 -0.48
C LEU A 358 13.62 -16.94 -1.12
N GLU A 359 14.02 -17.99 -0.39
CA GLU A 359 13.91 -19.38 -0.86
C GLU A 359 12.45 -19.78 -1.10
N VAL A 360 11.56 -19.48 -0.14
CA VAL A 360 10.12 -19.73 -0.28
C VAL A 360 9.54 -18.95 -1.47
N GLY A 361 9.94 -17.67 -1.63
CA GLY A 361 9.53 -16.84 -2.77
C GLY A 361 9.97 -17.39 -4.12
N LEU A 362 11.19 -17.93 -4.23
CA LEU A 362 11.71 -18.55 -5.45
C LEU A 362 10.98 -19.86 -5.79
N LEU A 363 10.65 -20.68 -4.78
CA LEU A 363 9.84 -21.89 -4.98
C LEU A 363 8.43 -21.54 -5.46
N TYR A 364 7.81 -20.51 -4.88
CA TYR A 364 6.51 -20.01 -5.32
C TYR A 364 6.57 -19.47 -6.75
N GLN A 365 7.61 -18.70 -7.06
CA GLN A 365 7.88 -18.18 -8.40
C GLN A 365 7.92 -19.31 -9.45
N GLN A 366 8.65 -20.39 -9.17
CA GLN A 366 8.77 -21.55 -10.04
C GLN A 366 7.47 -22.34 -10.17
N LYS A 367 6.75 -22.53 -9.06
CA LYS A 367 5.52 -23.31 -9.02
C LYS A 367 4.37 -22.64 -9.77
N PHE A 368 4.29 -21.31 -9.72
CA PHE A 368 3.17 -20.53 -10.26
C PHE A 368 3.54 -19.69 -11.49
N ASP A 369 4.77 -19.82 -12.01
CA ASP A 369 5.31 -19.06 -13.15
C ASP A 369 5.05 -17.54 -13.03
N ARG A 370 5.38 -16.99 -11.85
CA ARG A 370 5.22 -15.56 -11.53
C ARG A 370 6.56 -14.84 -11.52
N GLN A 371 6.54 -13.52 -11.35
CA GLN A 371 7.75 -12.75 -11.08
C GLN A 371 8.06 -12.80 -9.59
N LEU A 372 9.34 -12.94 -9.23
CA LEU A 372 9.78 -13.05 -7.82
C LEU A 372 9.20 -11.95 -6.92
N GLY A 373 9.18 -10.70 -7.38
CA GLY A 373 8.65 -9.59 -6.60
C GLY A 373 7.15 -9.73 -6.29
N ILE A 374 6.37 -10.19 -7.26
CA ILE A 374 4.92 -10.44 -7.08
C ILE A 374 4.73 -11.62 -6.14
N SER A 375 5.51 -12.69 -6.30
CA SER A 375 5.46 -13.86 -5.41
C SER A 375 5.75 -13.50 -3.95
N LEU A 376 6.77 -12.68 -3.69
CA LEU A 376 7.10 -12.22 -2.33
C LEU A 376 6.00 -11.33 -1.74
N MET A 377 5.30 -10.55 -2.58
CA MET A 377 4.19 -9.68 -2.15
C MET A 377 2.92 -10.49 -1.84
N GLU A 378 2.55 -11.45 -2.69
CA GLU A 378 1.40 -12.35 -2.49
C GLU A 378 1.58 -13.23 -1.24
N LEU A 379 2.82 -13.62 -0.93
CA LEU A 379 3.18 -14.33 0.30
C LEU A 379 3.19 -13.44 1.56
N GLY A 380 2.99 -12.13 1.41
CA GLY A 380 2.99 -11.16 2.51
C GLY A 380 4.38 -10.85 3.08
N PHE A 381 5.46 -11.19 2.37
CA PHE A 381 6.83 -10.93 2.83
C PHE A 381 7.29 -9.49 2.54
N ILE A 382 6.75 -8.86 1.50
CA ILE A 382 6.99 -7.45 1.16
C ILE A 382 5.67 -6.77 0.76
N ASP A 383 5.62 -5.44 0.86
CA ASP A 383 4.50 -4.65 0.36
C ASP A 383 4.80 -4.01 -1.02
N GLU A 384 3.78 -3.40 -1.62
CA GLU A 384 3.88 -2.77 -2.95
C GLU A 384 4.96 -1.67 -2.98
N THR A 385 5.02 -0.84 -1.94
CA THR A 385 6.01 0.25 -1.83
C THR A 385 7.44 -0.29 -1.81
N THR A 386 7.70 -1.34 -1.04
CA THR A 386 9.01 -1.99 -0.97
C THR A 386 9.40 -2.58 -2.32
N LEU A 387 8.47 -3.22 -3.03
CA LEU A 387 8.74 -3.77 -4.36
C LEU A 387 9.15 -2.70 -5.38
N TYR A 388 8.33 -1.66 -5.57
CA TYR A 388 8.58 -0.66 -6.62
C TYR A 388 9.72 0.30 -6.29
N SER A 389 9.94 0.64 -5.02
CA SER A 389 11.12 1.40 -4.61
C SER A 389 12.42 0.61 -4.83
N THR A 390 12.40 -0.71 -4.61
CA THR A 390 13.55 -1.58 -4.88
C THR A 390 13.81 -1.74 -6.39
N LEU A 391 12.77 -1.87 -7.21
CA LEU A 391 12.90 -1.90 -8.67
C LEU A 391 13.47 -0.58 -9.23
N ALA A 392 13.07 0.56 -8.68
CA ALA A 392 13.63 1.86 -9.03
C ALA A 392 15.13 1.93 -8.66
N ALA A 393 15.49 1.49 -7.45
CA ALA A 393 16.88 1.39 -7.02
C ALA A 393 17.71 0.45 -7.92
N GLN A 394 17.15 -0.68 -8.34
CA GLN A 394 17.77 -1.61 -9.28
C GLN A 394 18.05 -0.97 -10.65
N ALA A 395 17.13 -0.14 -11.13
CA ALA A 395 17.25 0.59 -12.40
C ALA A 395 18.11 1.85 -12.31
N ASN A 396 18.56 2.22 -11.10
CA ASN A 396 19.22 3.50 -10.81
C ASN A 396 18.37 4.71 -11.21
N ILE A 397 17.05 4.61 -10.96
CA ILE A 397 16.06 5.66 -11.19
C ILE A 397 15.46 6.05 -9.83
N ARG A 398 15.08 7.32 -9.67
CA ARG A 398 14.47 7.79 -8.41
C ARG A 398 13.03 7.27 -8.29
N PHE A 399 12.66 6.83 -7.09
CA PHE A 399 11.28 6.56 -6.70
C PHE A 399 10.65 7.79 -6.05
N LEU A 400 9.42 8.12 -6.42
CA LEU A 400 8.61 9.19 -5.86
C LEU A 400 7.30 8.59 -5.33
N HIS A 401 7.00 8.87 -4.06
CA HIS A 401 5.66 8.63 -3.55
C HIS A 401 4.79 9.83 -3.95
N LEU A 402 3.77 9.59 -4.76
CA LEU A 402 2.90 10.62 -5.32
C LEU A 402 1.47 10.34 -4.88
N ASP A 403 0.72 11.40 -4.61
CA ASP A 403 -0.72 11.32 -4.33
C ASP A 403 -1.47 11.72 -5.60
N SER A 404 -2.29 10.80 -6.10
CA SER A 404 -3.03 10.95 -7.35
C SER A 404 -4.01 12.12 -7.36
N SER A 405 -4.51 12.53 -6.18
CA SER A 405 -5.46 13.64 -6.02
C SER A 405 -4.78 15.01 -6.07
N SER A 406 -3.47 15.05 -5.81
CA SER A 406 -2.66 16.28 -5.75
C SER A 406 -1.87 16.56 -7.03
N LEU A 407 -1.87 15.60 -7.96
CA LEU A 407 -1.05 15.58 -9.16
C LEU A 407 -1.65 16.49 -10.25
N MET A 408 -1.16 17.71 -10.32
CA MET A 408 -1.50 18.66 -11.39
C MET A 408 -0.55 18.48 -12.57
N ILE A 409 -1.09 17.98 -13.68
CA ILE A 409 -0.35 17.84 -14.93
C ILE A 409 -0.76 18.98 -15.87
N ASP A 410 0.24 19.65 -16.44
CA ASP A 410 0.02 20.72 -17.42
C ASP A 410 -0.85 20.24 -18.59
N GLU A 411 -1.95 20.95 -18.83
CA GLU A 411 -2.93 20.65 -19.87
C GLU A 411 -2.30 20.70 -21.28
N GLU A 412 -1.30 21.55 -21.51
CA GLU A 412 -0.57 21.59 -22.78
C GLU A 412 0.23 20.30 -23.02
N LEU A 413 0.71 19.67 -21.94
CA LEU A 413 1.37 18.37 -22.03
C LEU A 413 0.35 17.29 -22.36
N LEU A 414 -0.81 17.28 -21.70
CA LEU A 414 -1.87 16.30 -21.95
C LEU A 414 -2.49 16.42 -23.35
N LYS A 415 -2.54 17.62 -23.94
CA LYS A 415 -2.97 17.81 -25.34
C LYS A 415 -2.06 17.09 -26.34
N LYS A 416 -0.75 17.11 -26.10
CA LYS A 416 0.23 16.42 -26.96
C LYS A 416 0.39 14.94 -26.60
N PHE A 417 0.05 14.57 -25.36
CA PHE A 417 0.16 13.22 -24.83
C PHE A 417 -1.17 12.82 -24.18
N THR A 418 -2.09 12.39 -25.05
CA THR A 418 -3.45 11.99 -24.67
C THR A 418 -3.50 10.99 -23.53
N LEU A 419 -4.57 10.97 -22.74
CA LEU A 419 -4.76 10.00 -21.66
C LEU A 419 -4.68 8.54 -22.14
N ASN A 420 -5.07 8.25 -23.39
CA ASN A 420 -4.92 6.92 -23.99
C ASN A 420 -3.44 6.52 -24.14
N ARG A 421 -2.57 7.47 -24.52
CA ARG A 421 -1.12 7.26 -24.60
C ARG A 421 -0.50 7.10 -23.21
N ALA A 422 -0.99 7.85 -22.23
CA ALA A 422 -0.59 7.70 -20.83
C ALA A 422 -0.93 6.32 -20.26
N ARG A 423 -2.14 5.81 -20.55
CA ARG A 423 -2.54 4.43 -20.21
C ARG A 423 -1.64 3.41 -20.89
N ALA A 424 -1.44 3.53 -22.20
CA ALA A 424 -0.69 2.57 -22.98
C ALA A 424 0.80 2.48 -22.56
N LEU A 425 1.41 3.60 -22.16
CA LEU A 425 2.80 3.66 -21.70
C LEU A 425 2.97 3.46 -20.18
N GLU A 426 1.87 3.41 -19.42
CA GLU A 426 1.86 3.42 -17.95
C GLU A 426 2.74 4.54 -17.38
N ALA A 427 2.64 5.70 -18.02
CA ALA A 427 3.50 6.84 -17.75
C ALA A 427 2.75 8.16 -17.95
N LEU A 428 3.11 9.15 -17.16
CA LEU A 428 2.52 10.49 -17.20
C LEU A 428 3.62 11.56 -17.27
N PRO A 429 3.52 12.52 -18.20
CA PRO A 429 4.36 13.71 -18.15
C PRO A 429 3.96 14.53 -16.93
N LEU A 430 4.90 14.84 -16.04
CA LEU A 430 4.63 15.67 -14.87
C LEU A 430 4.80 17.15 -15.18
N GLY A 431 5.83 17.49 -15.95
CA GLY A 431 6.17 18.89 -16.21
C GLY A 431 7.57 19.06 -16.75
N LEU A 432 7.85 20.24 -17.29
CA LEU A 432 9.19 20.66 -17.71
C LEU A 432 9.96 21.24 -16.52
N LYS A 433 11.20 20.80 -16.34
CA LYS A 433 12.15 21.45 -15.43
C LYS A 433 12.68 22.75 -16.05
N LYS A 434 13.25 23.61 -15.20
CA LYS A 434 13.87 24.88 -15.60
C LYS A 434 15.06 24.72 -16.56
N ASP A 435 15.70 23.55 -16.57
CA ASP A 435 16.77 23.19 -17.52
C ASP A 435 16.23 22.69 -18.88
N GLY A 436 14.91 22.67 -19.06
CA GLY A 436 14.24 22.27 -20.29
C GLY A 436 13.94 20.77 -20.40
N LYS A 437 14.29 19.95 -19.41
CA LYS A 437 14.01 18.50 -19.44
C LYS A 437 12.59 18.19 -18.99
N LEU A 438 11.90 17.30 -19.71
CA LEU A 438 10.59 16.80 -19.33
C LEU A 438 10.72 15.69 -18.29
N VAL A 439 10.08 15.85 -17.14
CA VAL A 439 9.97 14.79 -16.13
C VAL A 439 8.78 13.93 -16.47
N VAL A 440 9.01 12.62 -16.59
CA VAL A 440 7.97 11.63 -16.86
C VAL A 440 7.98 10.61 -15.74
N VAL A 441 6.84 10.45 -15.07
CA VAL A 441 6.66 9.36 -14.11
C VAL A 441 6.18 8.10 -14.81
N CYS A 442 6.66 6.94 -14.39
CA CYS A 442 6.27 5.64 -14.94
C CYS A 442 6.08 4.59 -13.83
N ALA A 443 5.21 3.62 -14.06
CA ALA A 443 4.98 2.51 -13.12
C ALA A 443 6.08 1.45 -13.25
N ASN A 444 6.57 1.23 -14.47
CA ASN A 444 7.50 0.17 -14.77
C ASN A 444 8.79 0.69 -15.44
N PRO A 445 9.88 0.90 -14.67
CA PRO A 445 11.16 1.37 -15.22
C PRO A 445 11.85 0.35 -16.14
N SER A 446 11.42 -0.92 -16.13
CA SER A 446 12.02 -1.98 -16.96
C SER A 446 11.50 -1.97 -18.40
N ARG A 447 10.38 -1.28 -18.65
CA ARG A 447 9.80 -1.13 -19.99
C ARG A 447 10.63 -0.14 -20.81
N LYS A 448 11.31 -0.67 -21.84
CA LYS A 448 12.08 0.14 -22.79
C LYS A 448 11.17 1.01 -23.64
N GLY A 449 11.65 2.15 -24.11
CA GLY A 449 10.93 2.99 -25.07
C GLY A 449 10.09 4.11 -24.47
N ILE A 450 9.91 4.16 -23.13
CA ILE A 450 9.09 5.21 -22.49
C ILE A 450 9.75 6.59 -22.67
N ALA A 451 11.04 6.70 -22.38
CA ALA A 451 11.78 7.96 -22.51
C ALA A 451 11.83 8.40 -23.98
N GLU A 452 12.08 7.47 -24.91
CA GLU A 452 12.16 7.74 -26.34
C GLU A 452 10.81 8.21 -26.90
N ALA A 453 9.71 7.55 -26.52
CA ALA A 453 8.37 7.92 -26.96
C ALA A 453 7.94 9.31 -26.45
N CYS A 454 8.30 9.67 -25.22
CA CYS A 454 8.04 11.00 -24.69
C CYS A 454 8.96 12.05 -25.34
N ALA A 455 10.24 11.75 -25.52
CA ALA A 455 11.18 12.66 -26.19
C ALA A 455 10.77 12.95 -27.63
N GLU A 456 10.22 11.96 -28.34
CA GLU A 456 9.71 12.13 -29.70
C GLU A 456 8.51 13.08 -29.77
N VAL A 457 7.57 12.96 -28.83
CA VAL A 457 6.35 13.80 -28.77
C VAL A 457 6.69 15.24 -28.43
N TYR A 458 7.56 15.44 -27.44
CA TYR A 458 7.81 16.75 -26.87
C TYR A 458 9.06 17.45 -27.42
N LYS A 459 9.89 16.74 -28.20
CA LYS A 459 11.15 17.23 -28.79
C LYS A 459 12.12 17.81 -27.74
N VAL A 460 12.11 17.24 -26.53
CA VAL A 460 12.97 17.62 -25.39
C VAL A 460 13.58 16.39 -24.75
N GLU A 461 14.67 16.56 -24.00
CA GLU A 461 15.25 15.49 -23.19
C GLU A 461 14.28 15.06 -22.07
N VAL A 462 14.22 13.76 -21.79
CA VAL A 462 13.30 13.18 -20.80
C VAL A 462 14.08 12.63 -19.61
N GLU A 463 13.60 12.96 -18.40
CA GLU A 463 14.05 12.37 -17.15
C GLU A 463 12.95 11.48 -16.58
N LEU A 464 13.24 10.18 -16.47
CA LEU A 464 12.31 9.21 -15.91
C LEU A 464 12.37 9.18 -14.38
N VAL A 465 11.20 9.05 -13.77
CA VAL A 465 11.01 8.77 -12.34
C VAL A 465 9.99 7.64 -12.17
N VAL A 466 10.07 6.89 -11.06
CA VAL A 466 9.17 5.75 -10.79
C VAL A 466 8.20 6.10 -9.67
N THR A 467 6.96 5.64 -9.75
CA THR A 467 5.98 5.69 -8.66
C THR A 467 5.19 4.38 -8.60
N LEU A 468 4.18 4.30 -7.74
CA LEU A 468 3.29 3.14 -7.65
C LEU A 468 2.38 3.05 -8.89
N PRO A 469 2.12 1.84 -9.43
CA PRO A 469 1.16 1.66 -10.52
C PRO A 469 -0.23 2.18 -10.20
N SER A 470 -0.69 1.94 -8.97
CA SER A 470 -1.98 2.41 -8.44
C SER A 470 -2.12 3.93 -8.55
N THR A 471 -1.06 4.68 -8.22
CA THR A 471 -1.06 6.14 -8.35
C THR A 471 -1.22 6.60 -9.79
N ILE A 472 -0.45 6.05 -10.74
CA ILE A 472 -0.56 6.43 -12.16
C ILE A 472 -1.97 6.16 -12.67
N TYR A 473 -2.53 5.02 -12.28
CA TYR A 473 -3.88 4.64 -12.70
C TYR A 473 -4.94 5.59 -12.14
N GLN A 474 -4.92 5.85 -10.84
CA GLN A 474 -5.85 6.78 -10.18
C GLN A 474 -5.73 8.20 -10.74
N THR A 475 -4.51 8.68 -11.03
CA THR A 475 -4.30 10.00 -11.65
C THR A 475 -4.90 10.05 -13.05
N ILE A 476 -4.72 9.02 -13.88
CA ILE A 476 -5.34 8.96 -15.20
C ILE A 476 -6.87 8.94 -15.10
N GLU A 477 -7.43 8.18 -14.16
CA GLU A 477 -8.87 8.08 -13.96
C GLU A 477 -9.45 9.44 -13.53
N HIS A 478 -8.81 10.11 -12.56
CA HIS A 478 -9.17 11.46 -12.13
C HIS A 478 -9.14 12.46 -13.29
N LEU A 479 -8.05 12.50 -14.07
CA LEU A 479 -7.96 13.37 -15.25
C LEU A 479 -9.04 13.06 -16.29
N SER A 480 -9.44 11.80 -16.44
CA SER A 480 -10.52 11.41 -17.36
C SER A 480 -11.91 11.81 -16.85
N LYS A 481 -12.15 11.82 -15.53
CA LYS A 481 -13.39 12.33 -14.93
C LYS A 481 -13.49 13.84 -15.13
N VAL A 482 -12.42 14.58 -14.88
CA VAL A 482 -12.32 16.03 -15.13
C VAL A 482 -12.53 16.37 -16.61
N GLU A 483 -11.98 15.57 -17.54
CA GLU A 483 -12.20 15.74 -18.99
C GLU A 483 -13.66 15.48 -19.39
N LYS A 484 -14.34 14.50 -18.76
CA LYS A 484 -15.76 14.18 -18.99
C LYS A 484 -16.71 15.22 -18.37
N GLU A 485 -16.38 15.77 -17.20
CA GLU A 485 -17.15 16.81 -16.53
C GLU A 485 -17.10 18.15 -17.28
N ARG A 486 -16.00 18.45 -17.99
CA ARG A 486 -15.89 19.62 -18.89
C ARG A 486 -16.78 19.55 -20.14
N LEU A 487 -17.37 18.39 -20.47
CA LEU A 487 -18.17 18.17 -21.69
C LEU A 487 -19.69 18.17 -21.48
N ASN A 488 -20.20 18.53 -20.29
CA ASN A 488 -21.65 18.53 -20.01
C ASN A 488 -22.09 19.80 -19.22
N PRO A 489 -22.85 20.74 -19.82
CA PRO A 489 -23.32 21.92 -19.11
C PRO A 489 -24.79 21.80 -18.69
N GLN A 490 -25.04 21.62 -17.38
CA GLN A 490 -26.20 22.09 -16.59
C GLN A 490 -26.32 21.24 -15.30
N LYS A 491 -26.25 21.83 -14.10
CA LYS A 491 -27.38 22.49 -13.41
C LYS A 491 -27.00 23.07 -12.03
N GLU A 492 -27.95 23.86 -11.52
CA GLU A 492 -27.88 24.94 -10.55
C GLU A 492 -27.71 24.59 -9.06
N ALA A 493 -27.28 25.66 -8.37
CA ALA A 493 -27.41 26.03 -6.97
C ALA A 493 -28.60 25.48 -6.16
N SER A 494 -28.29 25.14 -4.90
CA SER A 494 -29.19 25.34 -3.75
C SER A 494 -28.32 25.72 -2.54
N LEU A 495 -28.44 26.97 -2.07
CA LEU A 495 -27.86 27.43 -0.81
C LEU A 495 -28.99 27.57 0.19
N SER A 496 -29.04 26.68 1.17
CA SER A 496 -29.80 26.88 2.40
C SER A 496 -29.00 27.86 3.26
N GLN A 497 -29.48 29.10 3.40
CA GLN A 497 -29.01 30.02 4.44
C GLN A 497 -29.41 29.46 5.80
N GLN A 498 -28.49 28.82 6.50
CA GLN A 498 -28.56 28.71 7.95
C GLN A 498 -27.73 29.84 8.53
N ASN A 499 -28.40 30.92 8.91
CA ASN A 499 -27.78 31.97 9.71
C ASN A 499 -27.67 31.46 11.15
N LEU A 500 -26.57 31.80 11.83
CA LEU A 500 -26.47 31.63 13.28
C LEU A 500 -27.64 32.38 13.95
N ASN A 501 -28.23 31.79 14.98
CA ASN A 501 -29.20 32.51 15.78
C ASN A 501 -28.50 33.62 16.59
N LYS A 502 -29.26 34.54 17.20
CA LYS A 502 -28.69 35.73 17.85
C LYS A 502 -27.71 35.38 18.99
N ASP A 503 -28.02 34.35 19.77
CA ASP A 503 -27.16 33.91 20.89
C ASP A 503 -25.87 33.23 20.38
N GLU A 504 -25.97 32.42 19.32
CA GLU A 504 -24.84 31.79 18.63
C GLU A 504 -23.94 32.82 17.94
N GLN A 505 -24.54 33.84 17.34
CA GLN A 505 -23.86 34.95 16.68
C GLN A 505 -23.08 35.77 17.71
N ASP A 506 -23.69 36.13 18.84
CA ASP A 506 -23.03 36.84 19.95
C ASP A 506 -21.89 35.99 20.54
N ALA A 507 -22.09 34.68 20.68
CA ALA A 507 -21.05 33.75 21.14
C ALA A 507 -19.88 33.64 20.15
N PHE A 508 -20.17 33.58 18.86
CA PHE A 508 -19.16 33.55 17.80
C PHE A 508 -18.32 34.83 17.80
N LEU A 509 -18.96 36.01 17.81
CA LEU A 509 -18.27 37.30 17.85
C LEU A 509 -17.42 37.46 19.10
N LYS A 510 -17.95 37.07 20.27
CA LYS A 510 -17.20 37.12 21.54
C LYS A 510 -15.94 36.24 21.49
N ASN A 511 -16.05 35.02 20.96
CA ASN A 511 -14.90 34.13 20.79
C ASN A 511 -13.89 34.71 19.79
N TYR A 512 -14.38 35.29 18.69
CA TYR A 512 -13.54 35.89 17.65
C TYR A 512 -12.68 37.04 18.20
N VAL A 513 -13.26 37.98 18.95
CA VAL A 513 -12.52 39.09 19.59
C VAL A 513 -11.46 38.59 20.57
N LEU A 514 -11.65 37.40 21.16
CA LEU A 514 -10.67 36.72 22.03
C LEU A 514 -9.58 35.97 21.24
N GLY A 515 -9.58 36.05 19.90
CA GLY A 515 -8.63 35.38 19.03
C GLY A 515 -8.91 33.88 18.83
N ASN A 516 -10.13 33.43 19.13
CA ASN A 516 -10.54 32.04 18.95
C ASN A 516 -11.71 31.91 17.97
N ILE A 517 -11.69 30.85 17.16
CA ILE A 517 -12.80 30.50 16.28
C ILE A 517 -13.40 29.19 16.74
N ASP A 518 -14.70 29.23 17.02
CA ASP A 518 -15.53 28.04 17.13
C ASP A 518 -15.81 27.50 15.72
N LEU A 519 -15.25 26.33 15.41
CA LEU A 519 -15.36 25.73 14.09
C LEU A 519 -16.77 25.22 13.80
N GLU A 520 -17.53 24.84 14.83
CA GLU A 520 -18.92 24.37 14.69
C GLU A 520 -19.81 25.53 14.23
N LEU A 521 -19.71 26.68 14.93
CA LEU A 521 -20.41 27.90 14.56
C LEU A 521 -19.93 28.47 13.21
N LEU A 522 -18.63 28.37 12.90
CA LEU A 522 -18.12 28.81 11.61
C LEU A 522 -18.66 27.95 10.45
N LEU A 523 -18.66 26.62 10.60
CA LEU A 523 -19.18 25.68 9.60
C LEU A 523 -20.68 25.93 9.36
N LYS A 524 -21.44 26.11 10.44
CA LYS A 524 -22.87 26.44 10.41
C LYS A 524 -23.11 27.79 9.71
N GLY A 525 -22.46 28.85 10.18
CA GLY A 525 -22.63 30.21 9.66
C GLY A 525 -22.16 30.38 8.20
N CYS A 526 -21.16 29.61 7.75
CA CYS A 526 -20.73 29.60 6.34
C CYS A 526 -21.65 28.78 5.42
N GLY A 527 -22.68 28.13 5.98
CA GLY A 527 -23.59 27.23 5.28
C GLY A 527 -22.90 25.96 4.75
N LEU A 528 -21.84 25.51 5.41
CA LEU A 528 -21.07 24.33 4.99
C LEU A 528 -21.64 23.03 5.55
N VAL A 529 -22.15 23.05 6.78
CA VAL A 529 -22.72 21.89 7.48
C VAL A 529 -23.87 22.36 8.38
N GLY A 530 -24.98 21.62 8.40
CA GLY A 530 -26.15 21.98 9.22
C GLY A 530 -26.26 21.24 10.57
N ASP A 531 -27.12 21.75 11.45
CA ASP A 531 -27.27 21.32 12.86
C ASP A 531 -27.41 19.81 13.05
N GLN A 532 -28.27 19.16 12.26
CA GLN A 532 -28.50 17.72 12.37
C GLN A 532 -27.23 16.89 12.14
N ILE A 533 -26.28 17.38 11.33
CA ILE A 533 -25.02 16.68 11.09
C ILE A 533 -24.05 16.96 12.24
N LEU A 534 -23.99 18.21 12.71
CA LEU A 534 -23.09 18.62 13.80
C LEU A 534 -23.45 17.94 15.14
N ASP A 535 -24.74 17.81 15.45
CA ASP A 535 -25.24 17.15 16.66
C ASP A 535 -24.92 15.65 16.72
N ASN A 536 -24.80 15.02 15.55
CA ASN A 536 -24.55 13.58 15.41
C ASN A 536 -23.06 13.21 15.34
N VAL A 537 -22.15 14.20 15.43
CA VAL A 537 -20.72 13.91 15.49
C VAL A 537 -20.37 13.37 16.88
N PRO A 538 -19.96 12.09 17.01
CA PRO A 538 -19.81 11.43 18.30
C PRO A 538 -18.65 11.96 19.15
N ASP A 539 -17.66 12.59 18.52
CA ASP A 539 -16.52 13.22 19.20
C ASP A 539 -16.23 14.60 18.58
N LYS A 540 -16.44 15.66 19.37
CA LYS A 540 -16.23 17.05 18.94
C LYS A 540 -14.75 17.41 18.79
N ASP A 541 -13.83 16.69 19.45
CA ASP A 541 -12.39 16.91 19.28
C ASP A 541 -11.89 16.41 17.90
N LEU A 542 -12.65 15.50 17.27
CA LEU A 542 -12.40 14.98 15.93
C LEU A 542 -13.37 15.53 14.88
N LEU A 543 -14.05 16.65 15.16
CA LEU A 543 -15.10 17.25 14.32
C LEU A 543 -14.70 17.31 12.83
N MET A 544 -13.53 17.89 12.53
CA MET A 544 -13.06 18.04 11.14
C MET A 544 -12.76 16.68 10.48
N GLN A 545 -12.18 15.73 11.23
CA GLN A 545 -11.86 14.41 10.70
C GLN A 545 -13.13 13.59 10.42
N SER A 546 -14.12 13.68 11.31
CA SER A 546 -15.43 13.04 11.12
C SER A 546 -16.17 13.60 9.91
N LEU A 547 -16.20 14.92 9.73
CA LEU A 547 -16.88 15.55 8.59
C LEU A 547 -16.20 15.24 7.25
N VAL A 548 -14.87 15.13 7.23
CA VAL A 548 -14.12 14.71 6.03
C VAL A 548 -14.34 13.23 5.71
N ASN A 549 -14.25 12.34 6.70
CA ASN A 549 -14.46 10.90 6.50
C ASN A 549 -15.87 10.57 5.99
N ASN A 550 -16.87 11.33 6.45
CA ASN A 550 -18.26 11.18 6.02
C ASN A 550 -18.62 12.05 4.81
N HIS A 551 -17.63 12.68 4.15
CA HIS A 551 -17.79 13.45 2.91
C HIS A 551 -18.70 14.69 3.01
N PHE A 552 -18.91 15.25 4.20
CA PHE A 552 -19.70 16.47 4.38
C PHE A 552 -18.93 17.74 3.98
N ILE A 553 -17.60 17.73 4.11
CA ILE A 553 -16.69 18.78 3.63
C ILE A 553 -15.45 18.13 3.02
N SER A 554 -14.78 18.80 2.08
CA SER A 554 -13.51 18.33 1.53
C SER A 554 -12.36 18.51 2.53
N SER A 555 -11.31 17.69 2.38
CA SER A 555 -10.07 17.86 3.15
C SER A 555 -9.44 19.25 2.94
N GLN A 556 -9.52 19.79 1.72
CA GLN A 556 -9.03 21.15 1.40
C GLN A 556 -9.78 22.22 2.19
N THR A 557 -11.12 22.18 2.21
CA THR A 557 -11.95 23.08 3.01
C THR A 557 -11.59 22.97 4.49
N ALA A 558 -11.36 21.74 4.99
CA ALA A 558 -10.95 21.53 6.37
C ALA A 558 -9.58 22.15 6.70
N HIS A 559 -8.60 22.03 5.79
CA HIS A 559 -7.29 22.68 5.93
C HIS A 559 -7.36 24.20 5.87
N ILE A 560 -8.24 24.77 5.04
CA ILE A 560 -8.46 26.22 4.97
C ILE A 560 -9.06 26.72 6.28
N LEU A 561 -10.13 26.08 6.78
CA LEU A 561 -10.79 26.47 8.04
C LEU A 561 -9.84 26.38 9.25
N ASN A 562 -9.02 25.33 9.32
CA ASN A 562 -8.00 25.21 10.37
C ASN A 562 -6.92 26.30 10.25
N GLY A 563 -6.52 26.67 9.03
CA GLY A 563 -5.57 27.76 8.82
C GLY A 563 -6.15 29.13 9.13
N ILE A 564 -7.43 29.37 8.83
CA ILE A 564 -8.17 30.58 9.25
C ILE A 564 -8.16 30.67 10.78
N LYS A 565 -8.54 29.60 11.49
CA LYS A 565 -8.48 29.54 12.96
C LYS A 565 -7.09 29.86 13.49
N ALA A 566 -6.05 29.28 12.90
CA ALA A 566 -4.67 29.50 13.33
C ALA A 566 -4.13 30.90 12.95
N ALA A 567 -4.66 31.54 11.90
CA ALA A 567 -4.33 32.90 11.51
C ALA A 567 -4.96 33.91 12.48
N VAL A 568 -6.24 33.72 12.82
CA VAL A 568 -6.97 34.57 13.79
C VAL A 568 -6.32 34.53 15.17
N LEU A 569 -5.85 33.36 15.62
CA LEU A 569 -5.09 33.22 16.87
C LEU A 569 -3.83 34.12 16.93
N LYS A 570 -3.27 34.49 15.78
CA LYS A 570 -2.06 35.31 15.67
C LYS A 570 -2.33 36.78 15.35
N MET A 571 -3.59 37.18 15.16
CA MET A 571 -3.94 38.57 14.90
C MET A 571 -3.73 39.44 16.14
N ASN A 572 -3.49 40.74 15.89
CA ASN A 572 -3.39 41.69 16.98
C ASN A 572 -4.77 42.01 17.55
N ARG A 573 -4.81 42.32 18.84
CA ARG A 573 -6.05 42.61 19.56
C ARG A 573 -6.85 43.77 18.96
N SER A 574 -6.18 44.80 18.42
CA SER A 574 -6.85 45.93 17.74
C SER A 574 -7.66 45.48 16.52
N ASP A 575 -7.09 44.59 15.71
CA ASP A 575 -7.70 44.13 14.46
C ASP A 575 -8.88 43.19 14.78
N LEU A 576 -8.74 42.38 15.82
CA LEU A 576 -9.82 41.53 16.34
C LEU A 576 -10.98 42.35 16.93
N GLU A 577 -10.71 43.42 17.68
CA GLU A 577 -11.74 44.33 18.23
C GLU A 577 -12.46 45.13 17.13
N MET A 578 -11.80 45.36 15.98
CA MET A 578 -12.42 45.94 14.78
C MET A 578 -13.14 44.92 13.89
N LEU A 579 -13.12 43.63 14.26
CA LEU A 579 -13.70 42.52 13.49
C LEU A 579 -13.12 42.40 12.07
N ASP A 580 -11.83 42.71 11.91
CA ASP A 580 -11.13 42.51 10.65
C ASP A 580 -10.92 41.01 10.38
N CYS A 581 -10.90 40.63 9.10
CA CYS A 581 -10.54 39.28 8.68
C CYS A 581 -9.01 39.07 8.72
N PRO A 582 -8.54 37.83 8.94
CA PRO A 582 -7.12 37.52 8.80
C PRO A 582 -6.69 37.77 7.36
N LYS A 583 -5.44 38.19 7.18
CA LYS A 583 -4.89 38.48 5.86
C LYS A 583 -4.78 37.20 5.04
N LEU A 584 -5.01 37.31 3.73
CA LEU A 584 -4.96 36.20 2.79
C LEU A 584 -3.63 35.43 2.89
N GLU A 585 -2.51 36.15 3.00
CA GLU A 585 -1.18 35.56 3.15
C GLU A 585 -1.03 34.71 4.41
N ASP A 586 -1.56 35.16 5.54
CA ASP A 586 -1.43 34.46 6.81
C ASP A 586 -2.24 33.17 6.79
N VAL A 587 -3.41 33.20 6.15
CA VAL A 587 -4.25 32.01 5.95
C VAL A 587 -3.57 31.02 5.01
N LEU A 588 -3.05 31.48 3.85
CA LEU A 588 -2.30 30.62 2.94
C LEU A 588 -1.12 29.93 3.63
N ILE A 589 -0.41 30.64 4.51
CA ILE A 589 0.71 30.07 5.26
C ILE A 589 0.24 29.09 6.33
N LYS A 590 -0.83 29.42 7.05
CA LYS A 590 -1.36 28.59 8.15
C LYS A 590 -2.09 27.34 7.66
N SER A 591 -2.64 27.39 6.45
CA SER A 591 -3.24 26.26 5.74
C SER A 591 -2.22 25.43 4.96
N ASN A 592 -0.92 25.74 5.04
CA ASN A 592 0.17 25.08 4.33
C ASN A 592 0.11 25.17 2.79
N TYR A 593 -0.61 26.14 2.23
CA TYR A 593 -0.58 26.44 0.78
C TYR A 593 0.67 27.23 0.38
N LEU A 594 1.30 27.93 1.34
CA LEU A 594 2.48 28.76 1.09
C LEU A 594 3.44 28.68 2.28
N THR A 595 4.75 28.58 2.06
CA THR A 595 5.69 28.68 3.19
C THR A 595 6.03 30.14 3.50
N GLN A 596 6.40 30.46 4.74
CA GLN A 596 6.84 31.81 5.12
C GLN A 596 8.01 32.30 4.23
N LYS A 597 8.94 31.39 3.92
CA LYS A 597 10.11 31.70 3.10
C LYS A 597 9.72 32.07 1.66
N ASP A 598 8.76 31.35 1.09
CA ASP A 598 8.29 31.57 -0.28
C ASP A 598 7.45 32.84 -0.37
N PHE A 599 6.65 33.12 0.67
CA PHE A 599 5.95 34.39 0.80
C PHE A 599 6.93 35.58 0.90
N ASP A 600 7.94 35.49 1.76
CA ASP A 600 8.94 36.56 1.93
C ASP A 600 9.71 36.82 0.62
N TRP A 601 9.97 35.76 -0.15
CA TRP A 601 10.53 35.88 -1.49
C TRP A 601 9.55 36.56 -2.46
N ALA A 602 8.31 36.07 -2.56
CA ALA A 602 7.28 36.60 -3.45
C ALA A 602 6.99 38.08 -3.16
N ARG A 603 7.05 38.47 -1.88
CA ARG A 603 6.89 39.86 -1.45
C ARG A 603 8.04 40.75 -1.93
N ARG A 604 9.29 40.31 -1.80
CA ARG A 604 10.44 41.07 -2.35
C ARG A 604 10.34 41.20 -3.86
N GLU A 605 9.91 40.15 -4.53
CA GLU A 605 9.77 40.09 -5.97
C GLU A 605 8.63 40.99 -6.48
N SER A 606 7.49 40.96 -5.79
CA SER A 606 6.36 41.88 -6.01
C SER A 606 6.77 43.35 -5.89
N ILE A 607 7.57 43.69 -4.88
CA ILE A 607 8.10 45.05 -4.71
C ILE A 607 9.08 45.42 -5.82
N ARG A 608 9.96 44.48 -6.22
CA ARG A 608 10.95 44.70 -7.28
C ARG A 608 10.31 44.94 -8.64
N GLU A 609 9.28 44.17 -8.98
CA GLU A 609 8.61 44.24 -10.27
C GLU A 609 7.46 45.25 -10.30
N GLY A 610 7.03 45.76 -9.14
CA GLY A 610 5.88 46.67 -9.03
C GLY A 610 4.55 46.01 -9.36
N VAL A 611 4.46 44.69 -9.21
CA VAL A 611 3.29 43.88 -9.54
C VAL A 611 2.72 43.28 -8.27
N GLY A 612 1.39 43.19 -8.15
CA GLY A 612 0.73 42.63 -6.97
C GLY A 612 1.20 41.21 -6.62
N ILE A 613 1.30 40.92 -5.32
CA ILE A 613 1.86 39.67 -4.81
C ILE A 613 1.14 38.44 -5.34
N GLU A 614 -0.18 38.50 -5.55
CA GLU A 614 -0.97 37.42 -6.13
C GLU A 614 -0.48 37.02 -7.52
N LYS A 615 -0.17 38.01 -8.36
CA LYS A 615 0.34 37.74 -9.70
C LYS A 615 1.73 37.11 -9.66
N ILE A 616 2.57 37.46 -8.68
CA ILE A 616 3.86 36.79 -8.45
C ILE A 616 3.66 35.35 -7.98
N LEU A 617 2.72 35.12 -7.05
CA LEU A 617 2.40 33.78 -6.54
C LEU A 617 1.91 32.87 -7.68
N LEU A 618 1.02 33.38 -8.54
CA LEU A 618 0.46 32.64 -9.68
C LEU A 618 1.49 32.43 -10.80
N SER A 619 2.22 33.48 -11.19
CA SER A 619 3.19 33.38 -12.30
C SER A 619 4.40 32.50 -11.96
N ASN A 620 4.68 32.30 -10.67
CA ASN A 620 5.76 31.44 -10.19
C ASN A 620 5.26 30.12 -9.60
N TYR A 621 3.96 29.80 -9.75
CA TYR A 621 3.35 28.56 -9.28
C TYR A 621 3.57 28.27 -7.79
N LEU A 622 3.60 29.31 -6.96
CA LEU A 622 3.70 29.17 -5.51
C LEU A 622 2.35 28.83 -4.88
N VAL A 623 1.24 29.22 -5.51
CA VAL A 623 -0.14 28.87 -5.15
C VAL A 623 -0.96 28.77 -6.45
N SER A 624 -1.91 27.83 -6.54
CA SER A 624 -2.80 27.72 -7.70
C SER A 624 -3.92 28.78 -7.68
N GLN A 625 -4.53 29.04 -8.84
CA GLN A 625 -5.68 29.95 -8.95
C GLN A 625 -6.87 29.45 -8.12
N ASP A 626 -7.13 28.15 -8.13
CA ASP A 626 -8.25 27.55 -7.41
C ASP A 626 -8.06 27.64 -5.90
N SER A 627 -6.86 27.32 -5.38
CA SER A 627 -6.57 27.48 -3.94
C SER A 627 -6.69 28.93 -3.47
N LEU A 628 -6.31 29.90 -4.32
CA LEU A 628 -6.53 31.32 -4.05
C LEU A 628 -8.02 31.68 -4.02
N ASN A 629 -8.82 31.15 -4.95
CA ASN A 629 -10.26 31.38 -5.00
C ASN A 629 -10.98 30.75 -3.80
N ASP A 630 -10.61 29.55 -3.39
CA ASP A 630 -11.20 28.84 -2.25
C ASP A 630 -10.96 29.58 -0.92
N VAL A 631 -9.72 30.03 -0.69
CA VAL A 631 -9.39 30.81 0.51
C VAL A 631 -10.12 32.15 0.51
N LYS A 632 -10.18 32.85 -0.64
CA LYS A 632 -10.93 34.10 -0.76
C LYS A 632 -12.43 33.91 -0.49
N SER A 633 -13.03 32.87 -1.06
CA SER A 633 -14.45 32.57 -0.86
C SER A 633 -14.79 32.34 0.61
N LEU A 634 -13.95 31.62 1.35
CA LEU A 634 -14.16 31.40 2.78
C LEU A 634 -13.90 32.65 3.63
N LEU A 635 -12.94 33.50 3.25
CA LEU A 635 -12.72 34.80 3.90
C LEU A 635 -13.89 35.76 3.66
N ASP A 636 -14.47 35.76 2.46
CA ASP A 636 -15.65 36.57 2.15
C ASP A 636 -16.84 36.12 3.02
N LYS A 637 -17.07 34.81 3.15
CA LYS A 637 -18.10 34.25 4.04
C LYS A 637 -17.85 34.60 5.51
N LEU A 638 -16.61 34.49 5.99
CA LEU A 638 -16.24 34.92 7.34
C LEU A 638 -16.51 36.42 7.54
N SER A 639 -16.18 37.24 6.54
CA SER A 639 -16.40 38.69 6.62
C SER A 639 -17.88 39.06 6.74
N LEU A 640 -18.77 38.29 6.09
CA LEU A 640 -20.21 38.44 6.20
C LEU A 640 -20.69 38.07 7.61
N LEU A 641 -20.17 36.98 8.18
CA LEU A 641 -20.49 36.56 9.56
C LEU A 641 -20.01 37.58 10.60
N LEU A 642 -18.87 38.23 10.38
CA LEU A 642 -18.36 39.24 11.31
C LEU A 642 -19.15 40.55 11.25
N LYS A 643 -19.84 40.83 10.14
CA LYS A 643 -20.57 42.08 9.88
C LYS A 643 -22.08 41.93 9.99
N SER A 644 -22.60 40.74 10.28
CA SER A 644 -24.04 40.52 10.46
C SER A 644 -24.49 41.07 11.81
N GLU A 645 -25.38 42.07 11.78
CA GLU A 645 -26.02 42.71 12.95
C GLU A 645 -27.14 41.89 13.59
#